data_AF-A0A9P9TCW3-F1
#
_entry.id   AF-A0A9P9TCW3-F1
#
_cell.length_a   1.000
_cell.length_b   1.000
_cell.length_c   1.000
_cell.angle_alpha   90.00
_cell.angle_beta   90.00
_cell.angle_gamma   90.00
#
_symmetry.space_group_name_H-M   'P 1'
#
loop_
_entity.id
_entity.type
_entity.pdbx_description
1 polymer ?
#
loop_
_entity_poly.entity_id
_entity_poly.type
_entity_poly.pdbx_seq_one_letter_code
_entity_poly.pdbx_strand_id
1 'polypeptide(L)'
;MLDTFEVLTTSGVVLWSRTYAPVGANVINSLIRDVFIEERIIPQQEDAGSKPTYKKEGYTLKWTASKDVGLIFVAVYQSLVHLTWIDKLLDNVRALFVGLYGEQLKTQHSSVVNCDKFASYFDRQMHDLEGASDSGAPSIKISTPPSSTDNESADESAPAQPILQKPQRALYDTSADSTPVPTPDTSRPTTPAHSHLVTGKSRPGGAKLSRRDKKKASTMSSAPVSSGDESSSKRKGKSATKRNRVWGELGAEEEDDSVLDYSQSDLRDETSENEAMAEIKQETWGRKTNKGEFVLKDLDEEMDAIISAQNAKKDKEAASAAAPSGLVGSSLGAIGGLFRNVVGGKTLTKEDLAKSIKGMEDHLLRKNVAREAVVRLCDSVERDLIGMKTPNFTTIESTLRVSMEKALTKILTPTSSLDLLREITHTNSTSPRPYVLSIVGVNGVGKSTNLSKIAFFLLQNHHRVLIAAADTFRSGAVEQLRVHVRNLQELSKREGGEVDLFEKGYGKDAANIAADAVTHAQKNGFNVVLIDTAGRRHNDARLMSSLEKFAKLANPDKILMVGEALVGTDSVAQARNFNASFGAGRKLDGFVISKCDTVGDMVGTLVSMVHATGIPVVFLGTGQHYSDLRTLNVGAVTRLLMS
;
A
#
# COMPACT_ATOMS: atom_id res chain seq x y z
N MET A 1 2.16 21.79 -33.89
CA MET A 1 2.97 22.84 -33.25
C MET A 1 3.35 22.36 -31.85
N LEU A 2 4.47 22.83 -31.31
CA LEU A 2 4.85 22.61 -29.90
C LEU A 2 4.15 23.67 -29.04
N ASP A 3 3.50 23.27 -27.94
CA ASP A 3 2.75 24.21 -27.10
C ASP A 3 3.66 24.79 -26.00
N THR A 4 4.41 23.93 -25.29
CA THR A 4 5.36 24.33 -24.24
C THR A 4 6.58 23.40 -24.21
N PHE A 5 7.75 23.95 -23.90
CA PHE A 5 8.95 23.19 -23.52
C PHE A 5 9.49 23.70 -22.18
N GLU A 6 9.89 22.79 -21.28
CA GLU A 6 10.45 23.14 -19.97
C GLU A 6 11.70 22.32 -19.65
N VAL A 7 12.65 22.94 -18.94
CA VAL A 7 13.82 22.30 -18.34
C VAL A 7 13.68 22.41 -16.82
N LEU A 8 13.58 21.25 -16.17
CA LEU A 8 13.31 21.08 -14.75
C LEU A 8 14.54 20.46 -14.08
N THR A 9 14.77 20.76 -12.80
CA THR A 9 15.61 19.92 -11.94
C THR A 9 14.83 18.67 -11.49
N THR A 10 15.54 17.64 -11.03
CA THR A 10 14.94 16.50 -10.31
C THR A 10 14.29 16.88 -8.98
N SER A 11 14.54 18.09 -8.47
CA SER A 11 13.83 18.69 -7.33
C SER A 11 12.58 19.48 -7.71
N GLY A 12 12.20 19.53 -8.99
CA GLY A 12 10.98 20.19 -9.47
C GLY A 12 11.10 21.71 -9.69
N VAL A 13 12.32 22.26 -9.72
CA VAL A 13 12.55 23.68 -10.01
C VAL A 13 12.66 23.86 -11.53
N VAL A 14 11.82 24.74 -12.11
CA VAL A 14 11.93 25.14 -13.52
C VAL A 14 13.15 26.05 -13.68
N LEU A 15 14.14 25.61 -14.46
CA LEU A 15 15.34 26.40 -14.79
C LEU A 15 15.16 27.25 -16.05
N TRP A 16 14.31 26.81 -16.97
CA TRP A 16 14.00 27.50 -18.20
C TRP A 16 12.68 26.95 -18.80
N SER A 17 11.88 27.81 -19.40
CA SER A 17 10.69 27.42 -20.15
C SER A 17 10.44 28.29 -21.38
N ARG A 18 9.75 27.74 -22.37
CA ARG A 18 9.31 28.40 -23.60
C ARG A 18 7.89 27.96 -23.91
N THR A 19 6.98 28.92 -23.98
CA THR A 19 5.55 28.69 -24.18
C THR A 19 5.09 29.40 -25.45
N TYR A 20 4.52 28.66 -26.39
CA TYR A 20 3.93 29.16 -27.63
C TYR A 20 2.40 29.17 -27.56
N ALA A 21 1.80 28.26 -26.78
CA ALA A 21 0.37 28.23 -26.48
C ALA A 21 0.13 28.02 -24.98
N PRO A 22 -0.90 28.64 -24.36
CA PRO A 22 -1.14 28.52 -22.93
C PRO A 22 -1.58 27.10 -22.55
N VAL A 23 -0.72 26.38 -21.83
CA VAL A 23 -1.02 25.06 -21.25
C VAL A 23 -1.35 25.22 -19.77
N GLY A 24 -2.37 24.52 -19.28
CA GLY A 24 -2.71 24.52 -17.86
C GLY A 24 -1.60 23.89 -17.01
N ALA A 25 -1.13 24.58 -15.96
CA ALA A 25 -0.06 24.11 -15.07
C ALA A 25 -0.34 22.72 -14.46
N ASN A 26 -1.62 22.35 -14.31
CA ASN A 26 -2.05 21.02 -13.87
C ASN A 26 -1.52 19.87 -14.73
N VAL A 27 -1.32 20.09 -16.04
CA VAL A 27 -0.83 19.07 -16.99
C VAL A 27 0.61 18.68 -16.65
N ILE A 28 1.48 19.66 -16.46
CA ILE A 28 2.90 19.47 -16.11
C ILE A 28 3.04 19.03 -14.65
N ASN A 29 2.31 19.66 -13.71
CA ASN A 29 2.29 19.25 -12.31
C ASN A 29 1.84 17.79 -12.13
N SER A 30 0.97 17.29 -13.01
CA SER A 30 0.56 15.88 -13.00
C SER A 30 1.60 14.95 -13.60
N LEU A 31 2.38 15.38 -14.61
CA LEU A 31 3.57 14.62 -15.02
C LEU A 31 4.55 14.50 -13.85
N ILE A 32 4.86 15.61 -13.18
CA ILE A 32 5.76 15.64 -12.02
C ILE A 32 5.24 14.71 -10.91
N ARG A 33 3.97 14.84 -10.52
CA ARG A 33 3.37 13.99 -9.49
C ARG A 33 3.30 12.52 -9.92
N ASP A 34 2.68 12.22 -11.06
CA ASP A 34 2.28 10.85 -11.40
C ASP A 34 3.48 10.00 -11.91
N VAL A 35 4.50 10.64 -12.49
CA VAL A 35 5.70 9.96 -13.05
C VAL A 35 6.94 10.10 -12.16
N PHE A 36 7.26 11.29 -11.63
CA PHE A 36 8.52 11.50 -10.91
C PHE A 36 8.39 11.34 -9.38
N ILE A 37 7.24 11.72 -8.80
CA ILE A 37 6.98 11.58 -7.36
C ILE A 37 6.39 10.20 -7.03
N GLU A 38 5.23 9.87 -7.59
CA GLU A 38 4.43 8.68 -7.26
C GLU A 38 4.83 7.43 -8.06
N GLU A 39 5.55 7.58 -9.19
CA GLU A 39 5.95 6.50 -10.11
C GLU A 39 4.80 5.54 -10.53
N ARG A 40 3.55 5.99 -10.43
CA ARG A 40 2.35 5.16 -10.66
C ARG A 40 2.18 4.73 -12.11
N ILE A 41 2.77 5.48 -13.04
CA ILE A 41 2.68 5.21 -14.48
C ILE A 41 4.08 4.87 -14.98
N ILE A 42 4.31 3.57 -15.22
CA ILE A 42 5.46 3.10 -16.01
C ILE A 42 5.26 3.62 -17.43
N PRO A 43 6.17 4.45 -17.98
CA PRO A 43 5.98 5.00 -19.32
C PRO A 43 6.05 3.87 -20.35
N GLN A 44 5.02 3.74 -21.19
CA GLN A 44 5.09 2.84 -22.34
C GLN A 44 6.13 3.38 -23.32
N GLN A 45 7.24 2.64 -23.48
CA GLN A 45 8.05 2.76 -24.68
C GLN A 45 7.35 1.95 -25.78
N GLU A 46 6.58 2.65 -26.61
CA GLU A 46 5.89 2.05 -27.76
C GLU A 46 6.91 1.49 -28.79
N ASP A 47 8.13 2.04 -28.84
CA ASP A 47 9.22 1.61 -29.73
C ASP A 47 10.61 1.69 -29.09
N ALA A 48 11.54 0.83 -29.56
CA ALA A 48 12.95 0.79 -29.16
C ALA A 48 13.75 1.99 -29.71
N GLY A 49 13.53 3.16 -29.09
CA GLY A 49 14.16 4.44 -29.45
C GLY A 49 13.27 5.65 -29.15
N SER A 50 11.95 5.44 -29.04
CA SER A 50 10.97 6.47 -28.69
C SER A 50 11.17 6.97 -27.26
N LYS A 51 10.99 8.29 -27.06
CA LYS A 51 10.99 8.88 -25.71
C LYS A 51 9.74 8.47 -24.93
N PRO A 52 9.86 8.29 -23.58
CA PRO A 52 8.71 7.98 -22.74
C PRO A 52 7.61 9.02 -22.91
N THR A 53 6.36 8.54 -22.97
CA THR A 53 5.19 9.35 -23.32
C THR A 53 4.13 9.27 -22.21
N TYR A 54 3.57 10.42 -21.84
CA TYR A 54 2.49 10.58 -20.87
C TYR A 54 1.38 11.43 -21.50
N LYS A 55 0.12 11.02 -21.35
CA LYS A 55 -1.04 11.67 -22.00
C LYS A 55 -2.02 12.15 -20.93
N LYS A 56 -2.40 13.44 -20.96
CA LYS A 56 -3.36 14.03 -20.02
C LYS A 56 -4.10 15.22 -20.62
N GLU A 57 -5.42 15.27 -20.39
CA GLU A 57 -6.28 16.42 -20.74
C GLU A 57 -6.17 16.85 -22.23
N GLY A 58 -5.94 15.89 -23.13
CA GLY A 58 -5.75 16.15 -24.57
C GLY A 58 -4.31 16.48 -24.97
N TYR A 59 -3.38 16.66 -24.04
CA TYR A 59 -1.96 16.87 -24.29
C TYR A 59 -1.14 15.59 -24.21
N THR A 60 -0.11 15.50 -25.05
CA THR A 60 0.94 14.50 -25.02
C THR A 60 2.23 15.16 -24.52
N LEU A 61 2.84 14.53 -23.53
CA LEU A 61 4.07 14.97 -22.88
C LEU A 61 5.14 13.91 -23.14
N LYS A 62 6.26 14.34 -23.73
CA LYS A 62 7.45 13.53 -23.93
C LYS A 62 8.63 14.16 -23.21
N TRP A 63 9.52 13.33 -22.66
CA TRP A 63 10.68 13.85 -21.93
C TRP A 63 11.96 13.05 -22.15
N THR A 64 13.09 13.71 -21.89
CA THR A 64 14.40 13.08 -21.71
C THR A 64 15.01 13.58 -20.40
N ALA A 65 15.98 12.86 -19.85
CA ALA A 65 16.65 13.23 -18.62
C ALA A 65 18.17 13.16 -18.78
N SER A 66 18.89 13.93 -17.95
CA SER A 66 20.34 13.84 -17.79
C SER A 66 20.66 13.62 -16.32
N LYS A 67 20.95 12.36 -15.96
CA LYS A 67 21.13 11.93 -14.55
C LYS A 67 22.36 12.56 -13.90
N ASP A 68 23.45 12.71 -14.67
CA ASP A 68 24.73 13.29 -14.22
C ASP A 68 24.64 14.74 -13.70
N VAL A 69 23.55 15.45 -14.01
CA VAL A 69 23.30 16.84 -13.61
C VAL A 69 21.92 17.05 -12.98
N GLY A 70 21.14 15.97 -12.78
CA GLY A 70 19.82 16.05 -12.18
C GLY A 70 18.81 16.88 -12.99
N LEU A 71 18.84 16.81 -14.33
CA LEU A 71 17.93 17.56 -15.20
C LEU A 71 16.90 16.68 -15.91
N ILE A 72 15.71 17.25 -16.12
CA ILE A 72 14.59 16.70 -16.89
C ILE A 72 14.19 17.73 -17.95
N PHE A 73 13.97 17.28 -19.18
CA PHE A 73 13.59 18.10 -20.33
C PHE A 73 12.24 17.62 -20.81
N VAL A 74 11.20 18.46 -20.75
CA VAL A 74 9.80 18.11 -21.04
C VAL A 74 9.31 18.91 -22.24
N ALA A 75 8.71 18.23 -23.21
CA ALA A 75 8.00 18.83 -24.33
C ALA A 75 6.50 18.48 -24.24
N VAL A 76 5.65 19.49 -24.45
CA VAL A 76 4.18 19.40 -24.35
C VAL A 76 3.56 19.84 -25.67
N TYR A 77 2.70 19.01 -26.25
CA TYR A 77 1.97 19.30 -27.49
C TYR A 77 0.60 18.60 -27.49
N GLN A 78 -0.37 19.11 -28.25
CA GLN A 78 -1.69 18.48 -28.41
C GLN A 78 -1.58 17.04 -28.95
N SER A 79 -2.30 16.09 -28.35
CA SER A 79 -2.24 14.65 -28.71
C SER A 79 -2.76 14.31 -30.10
N LEU A 80 -3.50 15.22 -30.74
CA LEU A 80 -3.95 15.08 -32.12
C LEU A 80 -2.81 15.36 -33.14
N VAL A 81 -1.69 15.92 -32.69
CA VAL A 81 -0.55 16.30 -33.54
C VAL A 81 0.60 15.32 -33.33
N HIS A 82 1.01 14.63 -34.40
CA HIS A 82 2.15 13.71 -34.35
C HIS A 82 3.46 14.41 -34.77
N LEU A 83 4.22 14.92 -33.81
CA LEU A 83 5.52 15.57 -34.05
C LEU A 83 6.64 14.54 -34.19
N THR A 84 6.99 14.15 -35.42
CA THR A 84 8.06 13.17 -35.72
C THR A 84 9.46 13.61 -35.29
N TRP A 85 9.70 14.92 -35.18
CA TRP A 85 11.00 15.50 -34.81
C TRP A 85 11.19 15.69 -33.30
N ILE A 86 10.16 15.48 -32.46
CA ILE A 86 10.21 15.88 -31.05
C ILE A 86 11.25 15.13 -30.23
N ASP A 87 11.50 13.85 -30.55
CA ASP A 87 12.50 13.03 -29.87
C ASP A 87 13.93 13.52 -30.19
N LYS A 88 14.15 14.05 -31.40
CA LYS A 88 15.41 14.71 -31.80
C LYS A 88 15.58 16.07 -31.13
N LEU A 89 14.51 16.88 -31.03
CA LEU A 89 14.56 18.15 -30.29
C LEU A 89 14.98 17.90 -28.83
N LEU A 90 14.34 16.93 -28.15
CA LEU A 90 14.66 16.58 -26.78
C LEU A 90 16.14 16.20 -26.59
N ASP A 91 16.71 15.39 -27.48
CA ASP A 91 18.13 15.01 -27.38
C ASP A 91 19.09 16.14 -27.73
N ASN A 92 18.81 16.95 -28.76
CA ASN A 92 19.63 18.12 -29.13
C ASN A 92 19.63 19.18 -28.03
N VAL A 93 18.44 19.53 -27.51
CA VAL A 93 18.26 20.51 -26.43
C VAL A 93 18.95 20.03 -25.15
N ARG A 94 18.82 18.75 -24.80
CA ARG A 94 19.57 18.14 -23.69
C ARG A 94 21.08 18.28 -23.88
N ALA A 95 21.61 17.94 -25.05
CA ALA A 95 23.04 18.02 -25.33
C ALA A 95 23.57 19.46 -25.24
N LEU A 96 22.86 20.42 -25.83
CA LEU A 96 23.21 21.84 -25.78
C LEU A 96 23.15 22.41 -24.35
N PHE A 97 22.06 22.15 -23.62
CA PHE A 97 21.88 22.68 -22.27
C PHE A 97 22.90 22.11 -21.29
N VAL A 98 23.17 20.79 -21.36
CA VAL A 98 24.21 20.15 -20.54
C VAL A 98 25.61 20.63 -20.93
N GLY A 99 25.87 20.87 -22.22
CA GLY A 99 27.15 21.41 -22.67
C GLY A 99 27.41 22.86 -22.23
N LEU A 100 26.37 23.70 -22.16
CA LEU A 100 26.48 25.11 -21.78
C LEU A 100 26.46 25.34 -20.26
N TYR A 101 25.60 24.62 -19.54
CA TYR A 101 25.31 24.89 -18.12
C TYR A 101 25.69 23.74 -17.17
N GLY A 102 26.16 22.60 -17.70
CA GLY A 102 26.37 21.38 -16.92
C GLY A 102 27.48 21.46 -15.88
N GLU A 103 28.47 22.35 -16.03
CA GLU A 103 29.50 22.57 -14.99
C GLU A 103 28.98 23.49 -13.87
N GLN A 104 28.22 24.52 -14.22
CA GLN A 104 27.62 25.45 -13.25
C GLN A 104 26.66 24.72 -12.30
N LEU A 105 25.87 23.79 -12.84
CA LEU A 105 24.93 22.93 -12.10
C LEU A 105 25.60 21.87 -11.21
N LYS A 106 26.86 21.51 -11.48
CA LYS A 106 27.64 20.58 -10.62
C LYS A 106 28.29 21.28 -9.43
N THR A 107 28.31 22.61 -9.43
CA THR A 107 28.92 23.41 -8.36
C THR A 107 27.91 23.57 -7.22
N GLN A 108 28.21 23.05 -6.02
CA GLN A 108 27.25 22.78 -4.93
C GLN A 108 26.46 23.97 -4.35
N HIS A 109 26.63 25.21 -4.86
CA HIS A 109 26.07 26.43 -4.28
C HIS A 109 25.42 27.42 -5.29
N SER A 110 25.22 27.05 -6.56
CA SER A 110 24.51 27.93 -7.53
C SER A 110 22.99 27.81 -7.40
N SER A 111 22.37 28.67 -6.59
CA SER A 111 20.89 28.77 -6.49
C SER A 111 20.24 29.47 -7.69
N VAL A 112 21.04 30.10 -8.56
CA VAL A 112 20.58 30.82 -9.75
C VAL A 112 21.53 30.49 -10.91
N VAL A 113 21.00 29.84 -11.95
CA VAL A 113 21.68 29.67 -13.24
C VAL A 113 21.03 30.66 -14.22
N ASN A 114 21.82 31.55 -14.82
CA ASN A 114 21.30 32.47 -15.82
C ASN A 114 21.15 31.75 -17.17
N CYS A 115 19.90 31.39 -17.49
CA CYS A 115 19.52 30.70 -18.73
C CYS A 115 19.08 31.67 -19.85
N ASP A 116 19.22 32.99 -19.70
CA ASP A 116 18.60 33.98 -20.60
C ASP A 116 19.05 33.83 -22.06
N LYS A 117 20.33 33.46 -22.24
CA LYS A 117 20.92 33.22 -23.56
C LYS A 117 20.45 31.92 -24.23
N PHE A 118 19.78 31.02 -23.50
CA PHE A 118 19.37 29.72 -24.04
C PHE A 118 18.24 29.84 -25.08
N ALA A 119 17.38 30.86 -24.96
CA ALA A 119 16.24 31.05 -25.86
C ALA A 119 16.64 31.10 -27.35
N SER A 120 17.70 31.82 -27.70
CA SER A 120 18.18 31.91 -29.10
C SER A 120 18.76 30.59 -29.64
N TYR A 121 19.31 29.73 -28.78
CA TYR A 121 19.77 28.39 -29.20
C TYR A 121 18.58 27.44 -29.40
N PHE A 122 17.56 27.54 -28.54
CA PHE A 122 16.34 26.75 -28.66
C PHE A 122 15.52 27.12 -29.90
N ASP A 123 15.23 28.41 -30.12
CA ASP A 123 14.44 28.86 -31.27
C ASP A 123 15.13 28.49 -32.60
N ARG A 124 16.46 28.51 -32.64
CA ARG A 124 17.24 28.01 -33.80
C ARG A 124 17.05 26.51 -34.02
N GLN A 125 17.13 25.69 -32.96
CA GLN A 125 16.90 24.24 -33.07
C GLN A 125 15.46 23.89 -33.48
N MET A 126 14.47 24.66 -33.02
CA MET A 126 13.09 24.56 -33.49
C MET A 126 13.00 24.82 -34.99
N HIS A 127 13.50 25.96 -35.45
CA HIS A 127 13.47 26.33 -36.87
C HIS A 127 14.21 25.33 -37.76
N ASP A 128 15.39 24.85 -37.35
CA ASP A 128 16.17 23.86 -38.09
C ASP A 128 15.43 22.50 -38.22
N LEU A 129 14.68 22.09 -37.20
CA LEU A 129 13.91 20.82 -37.20
C LEU A 129 12.56 20.94 -37.92
N GLU A 130 11.86 22.07 -37.80
CA GLU A 130 10.62 22.35 -38.54
C GLU A 130 10.91 22.47 -40.05
N GLY A 131 11.93 23.26 -40.45
CA GLY A 131 12.34 23.41 -41.85
C GLY A 131 12.84 22.09 -42.48
N ALA A 132 13.50 21.22 -41.71
CA ALA A 132 13.85 19.89 -42.17
C ALA A 132 12.62 19.01 -42.44
N SER A 133 11.52 19.20 -41.70
CA SER A 133 10.28 18.43 -41.91
C SER A 133 9.46 18.88 -43.12
N ASP A 134 9.41 20.18 -43.41
CA ASP A 134 8.73 20.72 -44.61
C ASP A 134 9.44 20.33 -45.93
N SER A 135 10.77 20.14 -45.89
CA SER A 135 11.55 19.72 -47.07
C SER A 135 11.21 18.32 -47.62
N GLY A 136 10.40 17.53 -46.91
CA GLY A 136 10.01 16.17 -47.28
C GLY A 136 8.66 16.02 -48.00
N ALA A 137 7.89 17.11 -48.18
CA ALA A 137 6.58 17.05 -48.82
C ALA A 137 6.64 17.44 -50.32
N PRO A 138 6.12 16.61 -51.26
CA PRO A 138 6.08 16.97 -52.66
C PRO A 138 5.07 18.10 -52.89
N SER A 139 5.55 19.26 -53.32
CA SER A 139 4.74 20.46 -53.51
C SER A 139 3.79 20.30 -54.70
N ILE A 140 2.51 20.04 -54.44
CA ILE A 140 1.47 20.09 -55.49
C ILE A 140 1.29 21.55 -55.91
N LYS A 141 1.84 21.91 -57.07
CA LYS A 141 1.61 23.22 -57.70
C LYS A 141 0.17 23.32 -58.20
N ILE A 142 -0.70 23.95 -57.41
CA ILE A 142 -1.99 24.44 -57.90
C ILE A 142 -1.71 25.72 -58.69
N SER A 143 -1.91 25.67 -60.00
CA SER A 143 -1.78 26.84 -60.88
C SER A 143 -3.11 27.58 -60.95
N THR A 144 -3.18 28.79 -60.40
CA THR A 144 -4.27 29.73 -60.66
C THR A 144 -3.87 30.73 -61.76
N PRO A 145 -4.76 31.05 -62.71
CA PRO A 145 -4.49 32.07 -63.73
C PRO A 145 -4.62 33.48 -63.15
N PRO A 146 -3.96 34.50 -63.74
CA PRO A 146 -3.92 35.85 -63.20
C PRO A 146 -5.23 36.61 -63.44
N SER A 147 -5.72 37.29 -62.40
CA SER A 147 -6.78 38.30 -62.50
C SER A 147 -6.14 39.67 -62.69
N SER A 148 -6.65 40.46 -63.63
CA SER A 148 -6.26 41.87 -63.85
C SER A 148 -7.49 42.77 -63.79
N THR A 149 -7.25 44.09 -63.81
CA THR A 149 -8.22 45.21 -63.85
C THR A 149 -8.99 45.50 -62.54
N ASP A 150 -8.34 46.33 -61.71
CA ASP A 150 -8.74 47.71 -61.37
C ASP A 150 -10.16 48.05 -60.85
N ASN A 151 -10.16 48.86 -59.80
CA ASN A 151 -11.32 49.58 -59.25
C ASN A 151 -11.90 50.57 -60.26
N GLU A 152 -13.23 50.68 -60.29
CA GLU A 152 -13.88 52.00 -60.18
C GLU A 152 -15.23 51.92 -59.44
N SER A 153 -15.66 53.05 -58.90
CA SER A 153 -16.68 53.21 -57.86
C SER A 153 -18.13 53.25 -58.34
N ALA A 154 -19.11 52.81 -57.52
CA ALA A 154 -20.05 53.72 -56.84
C ALA A 154 -21.22 53.03 -56.11
N ASP A 155 -21.62 53.68 -54.99
CA ASP A 155 -22.96 53.78 -54.39
C ASP A 155 -23.71 52.62 -53.71
N GLU A 156 -24.61 53.07 -52.83
CA GLU A 156 -25.15 52.43 -51.64
C GLU A 156 -26.68 52.33 -51.72
N SER A 157 -27.27 51.14 -51.47
CA SER A 157 -28.65 51.02 -50.93
C SER A 157 -28.92 49.64 -50.31
N ALA A 158 -29.55 49.62 -49.14
CA ALA A 158 -30.13 48.44 -48.48
C ALA A 158 -31.62 48.24 -48.93
N PRO A 159 -32.48 47.34 -48.35
CA PRO A 159 -32.28 46.36 -47.26
C PRO A 159 -33.01 44.97 -47.39
N ALA A 160 -32.70 44.06 -46.45
CA ALA A 160 -33.54 43.04 -45.78
C ALA A 160 -34.28 41.86 -46.52
N GLN A 161 -34.04 40.62 -46.03
CA GLN A 161 -34.97 39.52 -45.57
C GLN A 161 -36.26 39.17 -46.38
N PRO A 162 -36.82 37.92 -46.42
CA PRO A 162 -36.79 36.89 -45.34
C PRO A 162 -36.94 35.35 -45.69
N ILE A 163 -36.85 34.50 -44.65
CA ILE A 163 -37.66 33.28 -44.33
C ILE A 163 -37.59 31.93 -45.13
N LEU A 164 -37.82 30.84 -44.37
CA LEU A 164 -37.83 29.40 -44.65
C LEU A 164 -38.83 28.89 -45.72
N GLN A 165 -38.59 27.67 -46.25
CA GLN A 165 -39.60 26.60 -46.20
C GLN A 165 -39.05 25.14 -46.23
N LYS A 166 -39.97 24.18 -46.07
CA LYS A 166 -39.82 22.77 -45.63
C LYS A 166 -39.93 21.78 -46.81
N PRO A 167 -39.76 20.46 -46.59
CA PRO A 167 -40.81 19.53 -47.06
C PRO A 167 -41.23 18.45 -46.05
N GLN A 168 -42.25 17.67 -46.40
CA GLN A 168 -43.10 16.87 -45.50
C GLN A 168 -43.38 15.44 -46.05
N ARG A 169 -43.84 14.54 -45.15
CA ARG A 169 -44.11 13.08 -45.30
C ARG A 169 -44.97 12.63 -46.51
N ALA A 170 -44.84 11.33 -46.84
CA ALA A 170 -45.94 10.46 -47.29
C ALA A 170 -45.80 9.02 -46.72
N LEU A 171 -46.73 8.11 -47.04
CA LEU A 171 -47.16 6.97 -46.19
C LEU A 171 -47.66 5.75 -47.02
N TYR A 172 -47.49 4.52 -46.48
CA TYR A 172 -48.20 3.26 -46.83
C TYR A 172 -48.05 2.69 -48.27
N ASP A 173 -48.56 1.50 -48.64
CA ASP A 173 -48.46 0.12 -48.07
C ASP A 173 -49.06 -0.89 -49.11
N THR A 174 -48.72 -2.19 -49.10
CA THR A 174 -49.45 -3.33 -49.75
C THR A 174 -48.71 -4.69 -49.63
N SER A 175 -49.43 -5.82 -49.77
CA SER A 175 -49.04 -7.18 -49.30
C SER A 175 -48.93 -8.26 -50.40
N ALA A 176 -48.09 -9.31 -50.18
CA ALA A 176 -48.21 -10.75 -50.61
C ALA A 176 -46.83 -11.44 -50.43
N ASP A 177 -46.64 -12.44 -49.54
CA ASP A 177 -46.88 -13.90 -49.68
C ASP A 177 -45.82 -14.61 -50.59
N SER A 178 -45.14 -15.72 -50.25
CA SER A 178 -45.54 -16.89 -49.44
C SER A 178 -44.44 -17.55 -48.54
N THR A 179 -44.87 -18.47 -47.67
CA THR A 179 -44.17 -19.26 -46.59
C THR A 179 -43.69 -20.66 -47.09
N PRO A 180 -43.18 -21.70 -46.33
CA PRO A 180 -43.19 -22.08 -44.86
C PRO A 180 -41.80 -22.39 -44.19
N VAL A 181 -41.53 -22.26 -42.86
CA VAL A 181 -42.06 -22.90 -41.59
C VAL A 181 -41.50 -24.35 -41.37
N PRO A 182 -41.11 -24.84 -40.14
CA PRO A 182 -41.58 -24.47 -38.78
C PRO A 182 -40.58 -24.31 -37.59
N THR A 183 -41.09 -23.67 -36.52
CA THR A 183 -40.79 -23.85 -35.08
C THR A 183 -42.03 -24.37 -34.31
N PRO A 184 -41.91 -24.81 -33.04
CA PRO A 184 -42.62 -24.17 -31.90
C PRO A 184 -41.71 -24.04 -30.62
N ASP A 185 -41.79 -23.03 -29.73
CA ASP A 185 -42.83 -22.56 -28.75
C ASP A 185 -42.98 -23.43 -27.46
N THR A 186 -43.32 -22.97 -26.23
CA THR A 186 -43.45 -21.65 -25.53
C THR A 186 -43.65 -21.82 -23.99
N SER A 187 -43.61 -20.70 -23.22
CA SER A 187 -44.47 -20.39 -22.02
C SER A 187 -44.03 -20.68 -20.55
N ARG A 188 -44.77 -20.08 -19.58
CA ARG A 188 -44.48 -19.81 -18.14
C ARG A 188 -45.83 -19.66 -17.35
N PRO A 189 -45.87 -19.20 -16.06
CA PRO A 189 -45.84 -19.88 -14.74
C PRO A 189 -47.21 -20.06 -14.01
N THR A 190 -47.27 -20.71 -12.81
CA THR A 190 -47.89 -20.25 -11.51
C THR A 190 -47.85 -21.30 -10.36
N THR A 191 -47.97 -20.84 -9.09
CA THR A 191 -48.10 -21.59 -7.80
C THR A 191 -49.53 -22.18 -7.56
N PRO A 192 -49.84 -23.08 -6.57
CA PRO A 192 -49.80 -22.84 -5.10
C PRO A 192 -49.46 -24.11 -4.24
N ALA A 193 -50.02 -24.25 -3.01
CA ALA A 193 -49.49 -25.08 -1.90
C ALA A 193 -50.53 -25.92 -1.09
N HIS A 194 -50.01 -26.71 -0.13
CA HIS A 194 -50.61 -27.33 1.09
C HIS A 194 -51.48 -28.63 1.07
N SER A 195 -51.08 -29.51 2.01
CA SER A 195 -51.86 -30.35 2.97
C SER A 195 -52.40 -31.77 2.65
N HIS A 196 -52.60 -32.54 3.75
CA HIS A 196 -53.18 -33.89 3.92
C HIS A 196 -52.34 -35.14 3.56
N LEU A 197 -52.59 -36.35 4.11
CA LEU A 197 -52.79 -36.78 5.52
C LEU A 197 -52.77 -38.34 5.60
N VAL A 198 -51.90 -38.94 6.43
CA VAL A 198 -52.17 -40.14 7.29
C VAL A 198 -52.40 -41.57 6.70
N THR A 199 -51.98 -42.58 7.50
CA THR A 199 -52.08 -44.06 7.40
C THR A 199 -51.11 -44.80 6.43
N GLY A 200 -50.61 -46.01 6.74
CA GLY A 200 -50.60 -46.75 8.02
C GLY A 200 -50.63 -48.28 7.91
N LYS A 201 -49.77 -48.97 8.70
CA LYS A 201 -49.68 -50.45 8.89
C LYS A 201 -48.99 -51.21 7.72
N SER A 202 -48.29 -52.34 7.91
CA SER A 202 -48.37 -53.36 8.99
C SER A 202 -47.02 -53.95 9.43
N ARG A 203 -46.96 -54.41 10.69
CA ARG A 203 -45.91 -55.27 11.29
C ARG A 203 -46.49 -56.69 11.46
N PRO A 204 -45.69 -57.78 11.50
CA PRO A 204 -45.06 -58.28 12.75
C PRO A 204 -43.62 -58.82 12.49
N GLY A 205 -42.81 -59.32 13.43
CA GLY A 205 -42.93 -59.49 14.88
C GLY A 205 -41.91 -60.52 15.38
N GLY A 206 -41.23 -60.24 16.51
CA GLY A 206 -40.29 -61.14 17.19
C GLY A 206 -38.80 -60.99 16.81
N ALA A 207 -37.80 -61.31 17.63
CA ALA A 207 -37.61 -61.25 19.09
C ALA A 207 -36.25 -61.93 19.44
N LYS A 208 -35.34 -61.15 20.06
CA LYS A 208 -34.20 -61.58 20.92
C LYS A 208 -32.96 -62.26 20.30
N LEU A 209 -31.82 -62.02 20.98
CA LEU A 209 -30.51 -62.71 20.93
C LEU A 209 -29.66 -62.48 19.66
N SER A 210 -28.32 -62.46 19.67
CA SER A 210 -27.31 -62.42 20.75
C SER A 210 -26.05 -61.69 20.24
N ARG A 211 -25.12 -61.34 21.15
CA ARG A 211 -23.77 -60.83 20.81
C ARG A 211 -22.93 -61.91 20.10
N ARG A 212 -21.87 -61.41 19.42
CA ARG A 212 -20.65 -62.12 19.00
C ARG A 212 -20.76 -62.91 17.69
N ASP A 213 -20.64 -62.20 16.55
CA ASP A 213 -19.67 -62.53 15.49
C ASP A 213 -19.72 -61.55 14.30
N LYS A 214 -18.58 -60.90 14.02
CA LYS A 214 -18.10 -60.53 12.65
C LYS A 214 -16.74 -59.83 12.73
N LYS A 215 -15.67 -60.60 12.50
CA LYS A 215 -14.31 -60.12 12.21
C LYS A 215 -13.80 -60.84 10.97
N LYS A 216 -13.72 -60.15 9.82
CA LYS A 216 -12.90 -60.54 8.65
C LYS A 216 -12.91 -59.44 7.57
N ALA A 217 -11.87 -59.48 6.72
CA ALA A 217 -11.55 -58.58 5.61
C ALA A 217 -11.07 -57.16 6.02
N SER A 218 -10.04 -56.58 5.41
CA SER A 218 -9.01 -57.16 4.51
C SER A 218 -7.79 -56.22 4.38
N THR A 219 -6.60 -56.81 4.31
CA THR A 219 -5.29 -56.16 4.08
C THR A 219 -5.03 -55.79 2.61
N MET A 220 -4.43 -54.62 2.36
CA MET A 220 -3.30 -54.34 1.42
C MET A 220 -2.59 -53.07 1.93
N SER A 221 -1.31 -53.06 2.33
CA SER A 221 -0.06 -53.11 1.52
C SER A 221 0.08 -51.88 0.59
N SER A 222 1.20 -51.14 0.52
CA SER A 222 2.62 -51.52 0.74
C SER A 222 3.54 -50.34 1.15
N ALA A 223 4.68 -50.62 1.81
CA ALA A 223 5.82 -49.71 1.95
C ALA A 223 7.15 -50.48 2.17
N PRO A 224 8.28 -50.02 1.59
CA PRO A 224 9.63 -50.28 2.11
C PRO A 224 10.56 -49.03 2.06
N VAL A 225 11.76 -48.90 2.66
CA VAL A 225 12.57 -49.56 3.73
C VAL A 225 13.81 -48.64 4.01
N SER A 226 14.57 -48.85 5.10
CA SER A 226 16.00 -48.48 5.32
C SER A 226 16.32 -47.16 6.06
N SER A 227 17.41 -47.01 6.87
CA SER A 227 18.19 -47.91 7.77
C SER A 227 19.32 -47.10 8.48
N GLY A 228 19.60 -47.39 9.77
CA GLY A 228 20.85 -47.04 10.51
C GLY A 228 21.05 -45.56 10.92
N ASP A 229 21.84 -45.22 11.95
CA ASP A 229 22.55 -46.07 12.96
C ASP A 229 22.86 -45.27 14.26
N GLU A 230 23.44 -45.92 15.28
CA GLU A 230 23.54 -45.46 16.69
C GLU A 230 24.41 -44.22 17.03
N SER A 231 24.09 -43.53 18.15
CA SER A 231 24.99 -43.45 19.34
C SER A 231 24.37 -42.66 20.52
N SER A 232 24.90 -42.85 21.74
CA SER A 232 24.08 -42.83 22.97
C SER A 232 24.43 -41.81 24.08
N SER A 233 23.42 -41.67 24.96
CA SER A 233 23.41 -41.09 26.33
C SER A 233 23.07 -39.59 26.45
N LYS A 234 22.56 -39.06 27.58
CA LYS A 234 22.51 -39.60 28.96
C LYS A 234 21.14 -39.40 29.69
N ARG A 235 21.10 -38.80 30.90
CA ARG A 235 19.92 -38.57 31.79
C ARG A 235 20.13 -37.23 32.56
N LYS A 236 19.17 -36.53 33.19
CA LYS A 236 17.92 -36.83 33.96
C LYS A 236 16.89 -35.70 33.68
N GLY A 237 15.54 -35.84 33.68
CA GLY A 237 14.59 -36.33 34.71
C GLY A 237 13.88 -35.12 35.39
N LYS A 238 12.57 -35.01 35.63
CA LYS A 238 11.38 -35.91 35.55
C LYS A 238 10.18 -35.13 34.96
N SER A 239 9.19 -35.79 34.35
CA SER A 239 7.85 -35.22 34.10
C SER A 239 6.75 -36.16 34.61
N ALA A 240 5.61 -35.58 35.02
CA ALA A 240 4.47 -36.33 35.55
C ALA A 240 3.68 -37.04 34.43
N THR A 241 3.14 -38.22 34.75
CA THR A 241 2.48 -39.12 33.80
C THR A 241 1.10 -38.58 33.41
N LYS A 242 0.93 -38.09 32.17
CA LYS A 242 -0.41 -37.83 31.62
C LYS A 242 -1.16 -39.17 31.45
N ARG A 243 -2.33 -39.29 32.08
CA ARG A 243 -3.34 -40.29 31.70
C ARG A 243 -4.20 -39.73 30.57
N ASN A 244 -4.54 -40.55 29.58
CA ASN A 244 -5.42 -40.15 28.49
C ASN A 244 -6.89 -40.19 28.95
N ARG A 245 -7.66 -39.14 28.62
CA ARG A 245 -9.11 -39.08 28.81
C ARG A 245 -9.79 -40.05 27.81
N VAL A 246 -10.71 -40.87 28.29
CA VAL A 246 -11.48 -41.81 27.44
C VAL A 246 -12.92 -41.31 27.37
N TRP A 247 -13.45 -41.21 26.15
CA TRP A 247 -14.84 -40.78 25.92
C TRP A 247 -15.79 -41.98 26.01
N GLY A 248 -16.82 -41.87 26.86
CA GLY A 248 -17.92 -42.84 26.98
C GLY A 248 -19.09 -42.54 26.04
N GLU A 249 -19.99 -43.52 25.90
CA GLU A 249 -21.11 -43.51 24.93
C GLU A 249 -22.25 -42.51 25.27
N LEU A 250 -22.18 -41.81 26.41
CA LEU A 250 -23.15 -40.78 26.84
C LEU A 250 -22.52 -39.41 27.19
N GLY A 251 -21.26 -39.17 26.81
CA GLY A 251 -20.53 -37.95 27.20
C GLY A 251 -19.76 -38.12 28.51
N ALA A 252 -19.04 -37.07 28.91
CA ALA A 252 -18.16 -37.10 30.08
C ALA A 252 -18.89 -36.66 31.35
N GLU A 253 -18.96 -37.55 32.34
CA GLU A 253 -19.19 -37.20 33.74
C GLU A 253 -17.84 -36.89 34.39
N GLU A 254 -17.61 -35.63 34.78
CA GLU A 254 -16.57 -35.25 35.72
C GLU A 254 -17.20 -34.36 36.80
N GLU A 255 -17.34 -34.90 38.01
CA GLU A 255 -17.67 -34.13 39.22
C GLU A 255 -16.46 -33.26 39.62
N ASP A 256 -16.26 -32.13 38.95
CA ASP A 256 -15.44 -31.03 39.47
C ASP A 256 -15.83 -29.69 38.79
N ASP A 257 -17.11 -29.32 38.91
CA ASP A 257 -17.67 -28.04 38.46
C ASP A 257 -17.15 -26.88 39.33
N SER A 258 -15.85 -26.57 39.19
CA SER A 258 -15.32 -25.27 39.53
C SER A 258 -15.97 -24.21 38.63
N VAL A 259 -16.85 -23.40 39.21
CA VAL A 259 -17.73 -22.48 38.50
C VAL A 259 -16.92 -21.46 37.68
N LEU A 260 -16.86 -21.65 36.36
CA LEU A 260 -16.25 -20.73 35.40
C LEU A 260 -17.23 -19.64 34.92
N ASP A 261 -18.10 -19.17 35.83
CA ASP A 261 -19.01 -18.05 35.58
C ASP A 261 -18.53 -16.79 36.30
N TYR A 262 -17.85 -15.91 35.56
CA TYR A 262 -17.37 -14.61 36.05
C TYR A 262 -18.41 -13.48 35.88
N SER A 263 -19.69 -13.80 35.64
CA SER A 263 -20.74 -12.80 35.45
C SER A 263 -21.46 -12.35 36.73
N GLN A 264 -21.23 -13.01 37.87
CA GLN A 264 -21.86 -12.64 39.15
C GLN A 264 -20.93 -11.83 40.06
N SER A 265 -21.42 -10.70 40.54
CA SER A 265 -20.69 -9.70 41.32
C SER A 265 -20.94 -9.77 42.84
N ASP A 266 -21.23 -10.96 43.37
CA ASP A 266 -21.59 -11.16 44.79
C ASP A 266 -20.74 -12.23 45.46
N LEU A 267 -19.46 -11.91 45.68
CA LEU A 267 -18.66 -12.49 46.76
C LEU A 267 -18.08 -11.35 47.61
N ARG A 268 -18.70 -11.14 48.77
CA ARG A 268 -18.18 -10.22 49.79
C ARG A 268 -17.07 -10.92 50.55
N ASP A 269 -15.83 -10.63 50.19
CA ASP A 269 -14.66 -10.96 50.98
C ASP A 269 -13.82 -9.68 51.18
N GLU A 270 -13.81 -9.15 52.40
CA GLU A 270 -13.30 -7.80 52.73
C GLU A 270 -11.76 -7.69 52.75
N THR A 271 -11.05 -8.56 52.02
CA THR A 271 -9.58 -8.59 51.98
C THR A 271 -8.98 -8.66 50.57
N SER A 272 -9.79 -8.50 49.52
CA SER A 272 -9.28 -8.24 48.16
C SER A 272 -9.07 -6.74 47.92
N GLU A 273 -7.99 -6.18 48.47
CA GLU A 273 -7.46 -4.91 47.93
C GLU A 273 -7.12 -5.10 46.45
N ASN A 274 -7.49 -4.11 45.63
CA ASN A 274 -7.41 -4.17 44.17
C ASN A 274 -6.12 -4.83 43.66
N GLU A 275 -6.25 -5.79 42.73
CA GLU A 275 -5.22 -6.03 41.71
C GLU A 275 -5.15 -4.77 40.83
N ALA A 276 -4.49 -3.73 41.34
CA ALA A 276 -4.27 -2.50 40.63
C ALA A 276 -3.53 -2.83 39.34
N MET A 277 -4.16 -2.55 38.19
CA MET A 277 -3.53 -2.74 36.88
C MET A 277 -2.14 -2.10 36.89
N ALA A 278 -1.12 -2.90 36.56
CA ALA A 278 0.27 -2.47 36.67
C ALA A 278 0.49 -1.13 35.95
N GLU A 279 1.06 -0.17 36.68
CA GLU A 279 1.18 1.22 36.23
C GLU A 279 2.03 1.31 34.94
N ILE A 280 1.37 1.68 33.83
CA ILE A 280 2.02 1.77 32.52
C ILE A 280 2.86 3.04 32.48
N LYS A 281 4.16 2.90 32.74
CA LYS A 281 5.12 4.02 32.66
C LYS A 281 5.12 4.65 31.27
N GLN A 282 4.69 5.91 31.18
CA GLN A 282 4.59 6.66 29.92
C GLN A 282 5.94 6.70 29.14
N GLU A 283 7.06 6.80 29.86
CA GLU A 283 8.43 6.81 29.31
C GLU A 283 8.80 5.57 28.48
N THR A 284 8.13 4.44 28.69
CA THR A 284 8.43 3.18 27.98
C THR A 284 8.02 3.26 26.51
N TRP A 285 6.98 4.01 26.17
CA TRP A 285 6.31 3.90 24.87
C TRP A 285 6.02 5.23 24.15
N GLY A 286 6.21 6.36 24.83
CA GLY A 286 6.12 7.69 24.22
C GLY A 286 6.79 8.76 25.07
N ARG A 287 6.62 10.02 24.66
CA ARG A 287 7.15 11.20 25.34
C ARG A 287 6.19 12.37 25.16
N LYS A 288 6.02 13.18 26.21
CA LYS A 288 5.31 14.47 26.09
C LYS A 288 6.21 15.53 25.47
N THR A 289 5.69 16.24 24.47
CA THR A 289 6.35 17.39 23.84
C THR A 289 6.30 18.60 24.77
N ASN A 290 7.04 19.67 24.42
CA ASN A 290 6.98 20.95 25.12
C ASN A 290 5.58 21.62 25.08
N LYS A 291 4.65 21.11 24.24
CA LYS A 291 3.25 21.55 24.17
C LYS A 291 2.30 20.72 25.05
N GLY A 292 2.79 19.67 25.70
CA GLY A 292 1.98 18.72 26.48
C GLY A 292 1.42 17.53 25.70
N GLU A 293 1.44 17.58 24.36
CA GLU A 293 1.03 16.49 23.47
C GLU A 293 1.90 15.24 23.71
N PHE A 294 1.27 14.07 23.90
CA PHE A 294 1.97 12.79 24.03
C PHE A 294 2.19 12.18 22.64
N VAL A 295 3.45 11.97 22.28
CA VAL A 295 3.88 11.42 20.99
C VAL A 295 4.48 10.02 21.22
N LEU A 296 4.14 9.06 20.36
CA LEU A 296 4.68 7.71 20.41
C LEU A 296 6.19 7.68 20.15
N LYS A 297 6.86 6.66 20.67
CA LYS A 297 8.23 6.35 20.26
C LYS A 297 8.25 5.77 18.84
N ASP A 298 9.25 6.19 18.09
CA ASP A 298 9.69 5.57 16.86
C ASP A 298 10.34 4.21 17.15
N LEU A 299 10.34 3.33 16.14
CA LEU A 299 10.85 1.95 16.27
C LEU A 299 12.36 1.86 16.61
N ASP A 300 13.15 2.91 16.35
CA ASP A 300 14.63 2.93 16.52
C ASP A 300 15.07 2.53 17.94
N GLU A 301 14.43 3.06 18.98
CA GLU A 301 14.86 2.83 20.38
C GLU A 301 14.77 1.35 20.81
N GLU A 302 13.81 0.59 20.27
CA GLU A 302 13.68 -0.85 20.51
C GLU A 302 14.47 -1.68 19.48
N MET A 303 14.56 -1.20 18.24
CA MET A 303 15.29 -1.88 17.18
C MET A 303 16.79 -1.94 17.46
N ASP A 304 17.39 -0.87 17.98
CA ASP A 304 18.81 -0.86 18.36
C ASP A 304 19.10 -1.85 19.52
N ALA A 305 18.13 -2.08 20.41
CA ALA A 305 18.21 -3.13 21.44
C ALA A 305 18.13 -4.54 20.84
N ILE A 306 17.31 -4.75 19.81
CA ILE A 306 17.22 -6.04 19.09
C ILE A 306 18.48 -6.30 18.26
N ILE A 307 18.96 -5.31 17.51
CA ILE A 307 20.18 -5.39 16.68
C ILE A 307 21.40 -5.63 17.57
N SER A 308 21.55 -4.91 18.68
CA SER A 308 22.66 -5.15 19.63
C SER A 308 22.57 -6.54 20.29
N ALA A 309 21.37 -7.03 20.63
CA ALA A 309 21.18 -8.38 21.15
C ALA A 309 21.46 -9.48 20.11
N GLN A 310 21.14 -9.25 18.83
CA GLN A 310 21.47 -10.19 17.74
C GLN A 310 22.96 -10.17 17.40
N ASN A 311 23.59 -9.00 17.31
CA ASN A 311 25.04 -8.89 17.11
C ASN A 311 25.78 -9.55 18.29
N ALA A 312 25.37 -9.31 19.53
CA ALA A 312 25.95 -9.99 20.70
C ALA A 312 25.73 -11.52 20.72
N LYS A 313 24.73 -12.06 20.02
CA LYS A 313 24.60 -13.51 19.77
C LYS A 313 25.55 -13.98 18.67
N LYS A 314 25.62 -13.25 17.56
CA LYS A 314 26.49 -13.53 16.41
C LYS A 314 27.97 -13.49 16.78
N ASP A 315 28.37 -12.54 17.64
CA ASP A 315 29.71 -12.42 18.20
C ASP A 315 30.02 -13.55 19.19
N LYS A 316 29.03 -14.04 19.95
CA LYS A 316 29.17 -15.23 20.81
C LYS A 316 29.32 -16.52 20.01
N GLU A 317 28.56 -16.66 18.91
CA GLU A 317 28.70 -17.80 17.99
C GLU A 317 30.07 -17.76 17.29
N ALA A 318 30.51 -16.60 16.80
CA ALA A 318 31.84 -16.40 16.22
C ALA A 318 32.97 -16.68 17.22
N ALA A 319 32.83 -16.22 18.48
CA ALA A 319 33.79 -16.52 19.55
C ALA A 319 33.81 -18.01 19.93
N SER A 320 32.66 -18.71 19.87
CA SER A 320 32.58 -20.15 20.13
C SER A 320 33.24 -21.01 19.04
N ALA A 321 33.37 -20.47 17.82
CA ALA A 321 34.05 -21.11 16.70
C ALA A 321 35.57 -20.86 16.67
N ALA A 322 36.12 -20.06 17.58
CA ALA A 322 37.50 -19.56 17.52
C ALA A 322 38.29 -19.78 18.82
N ALA A 323 38.62 -21.05 19.13
CA ALA A 323 39.60 -21.44 20.15
C ALA A 323 40.38 -22.69 19.69
N PRO A 324 41.65 -22.88 20.08
CA PRO A 324 42.69 -22.91 19.05
C PRO A 324 43.44 -24.24 18.91
N SER A 325 44.02 -24.47 17.72
CA SER A 325 44.99 -25.54 17.48
C SER A 325 45.99 -25.21 16.36
N GLY A 326 47.28 -25.37 16.63
CA GLY A 326 48.32 -25.58 15.61
C GLY A 326 49.06 -24.32 15.12
N LEU A 327 50.39 -24.35 15.21
CA LEU A 327 51.29 -23.22 14.92
C LEU A 327 52.04 -23.43 13.58
N VAL A 328 52.26 -22.33 12.84
CA VAL A 328 53.31 -22.11 11.81
C VAL A 328 53.34 -23.01 10.55
N GLY A 329 53.25 -22.35 9.38
CA GLY A 329 53.59 -22.93 8.08
C GLY A 329 53.29 -22.00 6.89
N SER A 330 54.24 -21.14 6.52
CA SER A 330 54.38 -20.47 5.21
C SER A 330 53.16 -19.76 4.58
N SER A 331 53.14 -18.41 4.59
CA SER A 331 52.80 -17.61 3.39
C SER A 331 52.95 -16.09 3.61
N LEU A 332 54.18 -15.58 3.41
CA LEU A 332 54.38 -14.20 2.96
C LEU A 332 53.85 -14.10 1.51
N GLY A 333 52.54 -13.89 1.35
CA GLY A 333 51.88 -13.87 0.04
C GLY A 333 50.40 -13.43 0.01
N ALA A 334 49.74 -13.28 1.16
CA ALA A 334 48.29 -13.06 1.22
C ALA A 334 47.83 -11.58 1.29
N ILE A 335 48.74 -10.59 1.15
CA ILE A 335 48.39 -9.16 1.25
C ILE A 335 48.01 -8.54 -0.12
N GLY A 336 48.30 -9.21 -1.23
CA GLY A 336 48.00 -8.72 -2.60
C GLY A 336 46.55 -8.92 -3.09
N GLY A 337 45.67 -9.57 -2.30
CA GLY A 337 44.37 -10.06 -2.79
C GLY A 337 43.15 -9.15 -2.56
N LEU A 338 43.17 -8.29 -1.54
CA LEU A 338 41.95 -7.62 -1.04
C LEU A 338 41.68 -6.23 -1.67
N PHE A 339 42.56 -5.72 -2.53
CA PHE A 339 42.41 -4.40 -3.17
C PHE A 339 41.87 -4.41 -4.61
N ARG A 340 41.52 -5.59 -5.17
CA ARG A 340 41.25 -5.72 -6.62
C ARG A 340 39.88 -5.22 -7.12
N ASN A 341 39.02 -4.68 -6.25
CA ASN A 341 37.71 -4.13 -6.61
C ASN A 341 37.53 -2.63 -6.27
N VAL A 342 38.61 -1.89 -6.01
CA VAL A 342 38.56 -0.42 -5.93
C VAL A 342 38.57 0.15 -7.36
N VAL A 343 37.39 0.17 -7.98
CA VAL A 343 37.19 0.70 -9.33
C VAL A 343 36.54 2.08 -9.24
N GLY A 344 37.35 3.09 -8.94
CA GLY A 344 36.93 4.49 -9.01
C GLY A 344 36.78 4.95 -10.46
N GLY A 345 35.67 5.64 -10.77
CA GLY A 345 35.49 6.32 -12.05
C GLY A 345 35.09 5.46 -13.26
N LYS A 346 34.83 4.16 -13.11
CA LYS A 346 34.25 3.34 -14.19
C LYS A 346 32.76 3.66 -14.33
N THR A 347 32.30 3.81 -15.57
CA THR A 347 30.88 3.90 -15.90
C THR A 347 30.23 2.53 -15.69
N LEU A 348 29.18 2.44 -14.87
CA LEU A 348 28.53 1.17 -14.55
C LEU A 348 27.77 0.63 -15.78
N THR A 349 28.08 -0.61 -16.17
CA THR A 349 27.36 -1.35 -17.22
C THR A 349 26.36 -2.34 -16.61
N LYS A 350 25.43 -2.83 -17.44
CA LYS A 350 24.44 -3.84 -17.02
C LYS A 350 25.11 -5.16 -16.57
N GLU A 351 26.17 -5.57 -17.28
CA GLU A 351 26.93 -6.79 -17.00
C GLU A 351 27.68 -6.72 -15.66
N ASP A 352 28.26 -5.57 -15.33
CA ASP A 352 28.92 -5.32 -14.05
C ASP A 352 27.94 -5.43 -12.86
N LEU A 353 26.70 -4.98 -13.05
CA LEU A 353 25.68 -4.89 -11.99
C LEU A 353 24.91 -6.20 -11.78
N ALA A 354 24.72 -7.01 -12.82
CA ALA A 354 23.82 -8.17 -12.82
C ALA A 354 24.05 -9.16 -11.64
N LYS A 355 25.30 -9.44 -11.29
CA LYS A 355 25.64 -10.34 -10.17
C LYS A 355 25.23 -9.74 -8.81
N SER A 356 25.50 -8.46 -8.61
CA SER A 356 25.20 -7.77 -7.34
C SER A 356 23.70 -7.52 -7.17
N ILE A 357 22.98 -7.17 -8.25
CA ILE A 357 21.53 -7.02 -8.24
C ILE A 357 20.85 -8.34 -7.87
N LYS A 358 21.25 -9.47 -8.46
CA LYS A 358 20.69 -10.78 -8.12
C LYS A 358 20.93 -11.16 -6.66
N GLY A 359 22.12 -10.86 -6.12
CA GLY A 359 22.40 -11.04 -4.69
C GLY A 359 21.51 -10.19 -3.78
N MET A 360 21.17 -8.97 -4.21
CA MET A 360 20.23 -8.08 -3.51
C MET A 360 18.78 -8.56 -3.64
N GLU A 361 18.38 -9.10 -4.80
CA GLU A 361 17.06 -9.73 -4.99
C GLU A 361 16.86 -10.88 -3.98
N ASP A 362 17.81 -11.81 -3.93
CA ASP A 362 17.79 -12.94 -3.00
C ASP A 362 17.79 -12.49 -1.52
N HIS A 363 18.48 -11.38 -1.19
CA HIS A 363 18.49 -10.82 0.16
C HIS A 363 17.12 -10.23 0.55
N LEU A 364 16.53 -9.37 -0.28
CA LEU A 364 15.22 -8.77 -0.02
C LEU A 364 14.10 -9.81 0.04
N LEU A 365 14.15 -10.85 -0.79
CA LEU A 365 13.23 -11.98 -0.71
C LEU A 365 13.31 -12.72 0.64
N ARG A 366 14.52 -12.92 1.19
CA ARG A 366 14.71 -13.51 2.54
C ARG A 366 14.17 -12.62 3.66
N LYS A 367 14.23 -11.30 3.48
CA LYS A 367 13.64 -10.29 4.39
C LYS A 367 12.10 -10.19 4.29
N ASN A 368 11.43 -11.15 3.62
CA ASN A 368 9.98 -11.19 3.41
C ASN A 368 9.42 -10.04 2.54
N VAL A 369 10.23 -9.49 1.63
CA VAL A 369 9.72 -8.57 0.59
C VAL A 369 9.09 -9.39 -0.55
N ALA A 370 7.88 -9.03 -0.96
CA ALA A 370 7.16 -9.71 -2.04
C ALA A 370 7.91 -9.58 -3.38
N ARG A 371 8.01 -10.69 -4.14
CA ARG A 371 8.74 -10.74 -5.42
C ARG A 371 8.40 -9.62 -6.40
N GLU A 372 7.12 -9.22 -6.50
CA GLU A 372 6.68 -8.10 -7.35
C GLU A 372 7.36 -6.77 -6.96
N ALA A 373 7.55 -6.53 -5.65
CA ALA A 373 8.24 -5.35 -5.15
C ALA A 373 9.76 -5.45 -5.31
N VAL A 374 10.35 -6.61 -5.04
CA VAL A 374 11.80 -6.81 -5.21
C VAL A 374 12.23 -6.61 -6.66
N VAL A 375 11.53 -7.22 -7.62
CA VAL A 375 11.88 -7.09 -9.05
C VAL A 375 11.80 -5.63 -9.50
N ARG A 376 10.72 -4.90 -9.18
CA ARG A 376 10.61 -3.47 -9.55
C ARG A 376 11.68 -2.60 -8.88
N LEU A 377 12.02 -2.86 -7.61
CA LEU A 377 13.12 -2.19 -6.91
C LEU A 377 14.46 -2.43 -7.60
N CYS A 378 14.77 -3.69 -7.90
CA CYS A 378 15.98 -4.09 -8.62
C CYS A 378 16.05 -3.45 -10.01
N ASP A 379 14.97 -3.50 -10.80
CA ASP A 379 14.89 -2.90 -12.14
C ASP A 379 15.06 -1.36 -12.09
N SER A 380 14.43 -0.69 -11.12
CA SER A 380 14.56 0.76 -10.95
C SER A 380 15.98 1.17 -10.57
N VAL A 381 16.58 0.48 -9.60
CA VAL A 381 17.96 0.74 -9.15
C VAL A 381 18.97 0.38 -10.25
N GLU A 382 18.74 -0.68 -11.04
CA GLU A 382 19.56 -0.99 -12.23
C GLU A 382 19.53 0.16 -13.23
N ARG A 383 18.32 0.64 -13.59
CA ARG A 383 18.12 1.76 -14.51
C ARG A 383 18.73 3.07 -14.02
N ASP A 384 18.79 3.27 -12.70
CA ASP A 384 19.42 4.45 -12.09
C ASP A 384 20.93 4.38 -12.04
N LEU A 385 21.51 3.18 -11.82
CA LEU A 385 22.95 2.98 -11.79
C LEU A 385 23.61 2.90 -13.17
N ILE A 386 22.92 2.36 -14.19
CA ILE A 386 23.48 2.28 -15.55
C ILE A 386 23.86 3.67 -16.06
N GLY A 387 25.12 3.82 -16.48
CA GLY A 387 25.67 5.08 -16.98
C GLY A 387 26.22 6.01 -15.90
N MET A 388 25.93 5.80 -14.61
CA MET A 388 26.57 6.55 -13.54
C MET A 388 28.06 6.19 -13.42
N LYS A 389 28.88 7.20 -13.11
CA LYS A 389 30.28 7.01 -12.71
C LYS A 389 30.35 6.78 -11.20
N THR A 390 31.04 5.73 -10.78
CA THR A 390 31.29 5.48 -9.35
C THR A 390 32.16 6.58 -8.75
N PRO A 391 31.85 7.09 -7.54
CA PRO A 391 32.76 7.95 -6.80
C PRO A 391 34.10 7.25 -6.56
N ASN A 392 35.19 8.02 -6.54
CA ASN A 392 36.51 7.49 -6.22
C ASN A 392 36.47 6.75 -4.85
N PHE A 393 37.12 5.59 -4.78
CA PHE A 393 37.18 4.72 -3.59
C PHE A 393 35.86 4.02 -3.16
N THR A 394 34.87 3.91 -4.04
CA THR A 394 33.64 3.11 -3.77
C THR A 394 33.64 1.76 -4.52
N THR A 395 32.89 0.77 -4.01
CA THR A 395 32.65 -0.49 -4.71
C THR A 395 31.28 -0.48 -5.41
N ILE A 396 31.09 -1.40 -6.36
CA ILE A 396 29.78 -1.59 -7.02
C ILE A 396 28.72 -1.95 -5.97
N GLU A 397 29.06 -2.81 -5.00
CA GLU A 397 28.14 -3.23 -3.94
C GLU A 397 27.78 -2.09 -2.98
N SER A 398 28.73 -1.24 -2.57
CA SER A 398 28.42 -0.08 -1.72
C SER A 398 27.52 0.93 -2.46
N THR A 399 27.77 1.14 -3.75
CA THR A 399 26.98 2.05 -4.59
C THR A 399 25.56 1.51 -4.81
N LEU A 400 25.43 0.20 -5.01
CA LEU A 400 24.15 -0.50 -5.09
C LEU A 400 23.37 -0.42 -3.77
N ARG A 401 24.01 -0.69 -2.62
CA ARG A 401 23.39 -0.63 -1.29
C ARG A 401 22.83 0.78 -1.00
N VAL A 402 23.63 1.83 -1.17
CA VAL A 402 23.17 3.22 -0.98
C VAL A 402 22.01 3.60 -1.92
N SER A 403 22.03 3.10 -3.15
CA SER A 403 20.94 3.36 -4.12
C SER A 403 19.65 2.60 -3.77
N MET A 404 19.79 1.37 -3.26
CA MET A 404 18.67 0.57 -2.76
C MET A 404 18.08 1.17 -1.47
N GLU A 405 18.92 1.62 -0.53
CA GLU A 405 18.50 2.37 0.66
C GLU A 405 17.69 3.62 0.29
N LYS A 406 18.14 4.38 -0.71
CA LYS A 406 17.43 5.55 -1.22
C LYS A 406 16.07 5.18 -1.84
N ALA A 407 16.00 4.10 -2.61
CA ALA A 407 14.76 3.62 -3.21
C ALA A 407 13.75 3.12 -2.15
N LEU A 408 14.21 2.33 -1.18
CA LEU A 408 13.41 1.88 -0.03
C LEU A 408 12.91 3.06 0.81
N THR A 409 13.78 4.05 1.08
CA THR A 409 13.42 5.28 1.79
C THR A 409 12.35 6.06 1.02
N LYS A 410 12.48 6.20 -0.31
CA LYS A 410 11.46 6.85 -1.15
C LYS A 410 10.10 6.17 -1.05
N ILE A 411 10.07 4.83 -1.11
CA ILE A 411 8.81 4.05 -1.01
C ILE A 411 8.16 4.22 0.35
N LEU A 412 8.93 4.09 1.44
CA LEU A 412 8.40 4.09 2.80
C LEU A 412 8.08 5.49 3.34
N THR A 413 8.61 6.55 2.72
CA THR A 413 8.34 7.94 3.12
C THR A 413 6.95 8.37 2.61
N PRO A 414 6.02 8.78 3.48
CA PRO A 414 4.70 9.24 3.07
C PRO A 414 4.76 10.53 2.24
N THR A 415 3.91 10.64 1.21
CA THR A 415 3.70 11.89 0.47
C THR A 415 2.74 12.87 1.15
N SER A 416 2.04 12.42 2.21
CA SER A 416 1.10 13.20 3.02
C SER A 416 1.49 13.17 4.49
N SER A 417 1.08 14.18 5.26
CA SER A 417 1.23 14.15 6.72
C SER A 417 0.48 12.95 7.32
N LEU A 418 1.05 12.35 8.37
CA LEU A 418 0.44 11.28 9.18
C LEU A 418 0.09 11.75 10.61
N ASP A 419 0.10 13.05 10.84
CA ASP A 419 -0.12 13.65 12.16
C ASP A 419 -1.59 13.58 12.58
N LEU A 420 -1.96 12.44 13.17
CA LEU A 420 -3.32 12.15 13.61
C LEU A 420 -3.85 13.18 14.63
N LEU A 421 -3.02 13.69 15.54
CA LEU A 421 -3.44 14.66 16.55
C LEU A 421 -3.79 16.01 15.91
N ARG A 422 -2.99 16.44 14.93
CA ARG A 422 -3.28 17.64 14.14
C ARG A 422 -4.52 17.50 13.28
N GLU A 423 -4.74 16.34 12.66
CA GLU A 423 -5.95 16.06 11.87
C GLU A 423 -7.22 16.09 12.73
N ILE A 424 -7.20 15.48 13.92
CA ILE A 424 -8.28 15.54 14.91
C ILE A 424 -8.55 16.99 15.33
N THR A 425 -7.50 17.72 15.70
CA THR A 425 -7.59 19.13 16.14
C THR A 425 -8.16 20.03 15.04
N HIS A 426 -7.72 19.85 13.79
CA HIS A 426 -8.23 20.60 12.65
C HIS A 426 -9.72 20.29 12.38
N THR A 427 -10.11 19.02 12.42
CA THR A 427 -11.49 18.59 12.15
C THR A 427 -12.45 19.14 13.20
N ASN A 428 -12.09 19.00 14.48
CA ASN A 428 -12.91 19.42 15.62
C ASN A 428 -12.99 20.95 15.78
N SER A 429 -12.02 21.71 15.24
CA SER A 429 -12.05 23.19 15.26
C SER A 429 -12.72 23.81 14.05
N THR A 430 -12.67 23.15 12.88
CA THR A 430 -13.35 23.62 11.66
C THR A 430 -14.81 23.19 11.55
N SER A 431 -15.21 22.11 12.24
CA SER A 431 -16.57 21.58 12.19
C SER A 431 -17.02 21.00 13.55
N PRO A 432 -18.26 21.24 14.00
CA PRO A 432 -18.77 20.73 15.28
C PRO A 432 -19.23 19.27 15.15
N ARG A 433 -18.32 18.39 14.75
CA ARG A 433 -18.49 16.93 14.66
C ARG A 433 -17.23 16.23 15.18
N PRO A 434 -17.33 14.97 15.64
CA PRO A 434 -16.15 14.19 15.95
C PRO A 434 -15.31 13.90 14.70
N TYR A 435 -14.02 13.68 14.94
CA TYR A 435 -13.14 13.00 14.00
C TYR A 435 -13.40 11.48 14.00
N VAL A 436 -13.57 10.87 12.82
CA VAL A 436 -14.04 9.48 12.68
C VAL A 436 -12.94 8.61 12.06
N LEU A 437 -12.38 7.68 12.85
CA LEU A 437 -11.40 6.71 12.39
C LEU A 437 -12.02 5.30 12.36
N SER A 438 -11.86 4.59 11.25
CA SER A 438 -12.28 3.20 11.10
C SER A 438 -11.08 2.27 10.96
N ILE A 439 -11.18 1.08 11.56
CA ILE A 439 -10.23 -0.02 11.33
C ILE A 439 -10.90 -1.14 10.54
N VAL A 440 -10.23 -1.61 9.49
CA VAL A 440 -10.63 -2.74 8.63
C VAL A 440 -9.48 -3.75 8.48
N GLY A 441 -9.75 -4.91 7.88
CA GLY A 441 -8.73 -5.94 7.61
C GLY A 441 -9.29 -7.36 7.73
N VAL A 442 -8.41 -8.36 7.55
CA VAL A 442 -8.82 -9.77 7.58
C VAL A 442 -9.07 -10.29 9.02
N ASN A 443 -9.29 -11.59 9.15
CA ASN A 443 -9.48 -12.25 10.44
C ASN A 443 -8.12 -12.44 11.16
N GLY A 444 -8.09 -12.36 12.49
CA GLY A 444 -6.89 -12.71 13.29
C GLY A 444 -5.75 -11.69 13.35
N VAL A 445 -5.78 -10.62 12.56
CA VAL A 445 -4.73 -9.56 12.51
C VAL A 445 -4.77 -8.55 13.67
N GLY A 446 -5.55 -8.79 14.72
CA GLY A 446 -5.56 -7.92 15.92
C GLY A 446 -6.20 -6.53 15.74
N LYS A 447 -7.28 -6.40 14.96
CA LYS A 447 -8.03 -5.14 14.76
C LYS A 447 -8.47 -4.48 16.09
N SER A 448 -9.32 -5.16 16.86
CA SER A 448 -9.84 -4.69 18.15
C SER A 448 -8.73 -4.30 19.14
N THR A 449 -7.65 -5.07 19.17
CA THR A 449 -6.48 -4.82 20.03
C THR A 449 -5.76 -3.53 19.63
N ASN A 450 -5.41 -3.36 18.34
CA ASN A 450 -4.72 -2.14 17.88
C ASN A 450 -5.64 -0.91 17.89
N LEU A 451 -6.96 -1.08 17.71
CA LEU A 451 -7.93 -0.02 17.95
C LEU A 451 -7.89 0.47 19.40
N SER A 452 -7.79 -0.46 20.36
CA SER A 452 -7.71 -0.15 21.79
C SER A 452 -6.37 0.50 22.18
N LYS A 453 -5.26 0.15 21.50
CA LYS A 453 -3.97 0.87 21.62
C LYS A 453 -4.07 2.31 21.12
N ILE A 454 -4.72 2.52 19.96
CA ILE A 454 -4.95 3.87 19.41
C ILE A 454 -5.88 4.67 20.34
N ALA A 455 -6.91 4.04 20.91
CA ALA A 455 -7.74 4.66 21.95
C ALA A 455 -6.89 5.11 23.14
N PHE A 456 -6.02 4.25 23.67
CA PHE A 456 -5.11 4.60 24.77
C PHE A 456 -4.19 5.79 24.42
N PHE A 457 -3.57 5.78 23.23
CA PHE A 457 -2.77 6.90 22.73
C PHE A 457 -3.54 8.23 22.67
N LEU A 458 -4.82 8.20 22.27
CA LEU A 458 -5.68 9.38 22.24
C LEU A 458 -6.11 9.84 23.64
N LEU A 459 -6.30 8.91 24.58
CA LEU A 459 -6.63 9.21 25.97
C LEU A 459 -5.44 9.87 26.71
N GLN A 460 -4.20 9.48 26.40
CA GLN A 460 -2.99 10.20 26.85
C GLN A 460 -2.91 11.66 26.35
N ASN A 461 -3.61 11.96 25.27
CA ASN A 461 -3.76 13.29 24.69
C ASN A 461 -5.08 13.98 25.10
N HIS A 462 -5.74 13.50 26.16
CA HIS A 462 -6.96 14.06 26.74
C HIS A 462 -8.16 14.13 25.77
N HIS A 463 -8.23 13.25 24.77
CA HIS A 463 -9.40 13.15 23.90
C HIS A 463 -10.57 12.43 24.59
N ARG A 464 -11.80 12.73 24.14
CA ARG A 464 -13.04 12.04 24.50
C ARG A 464 -13.40 11.08 23.36
N VAL A 465 -13.14 9.80 23.56
CA VAL A 465 -13.15 8.75 22.54
C VAL A 465 -14.38 7.87 22.65
N LEU A 466 -15.22 7.80 21.61
CA LEU A 466 -16.28 6.79 21.52
C LEU A 466 -15.81 5.60 20.69
N ILE A 467 -15.75 4.41 21.28
CA ILE A 467 -15.47 3.17 20.54
C ILE A 467 -16.79 2.59 20.02
N ALA A 468 -16.90 2.35 18.72
CA ALA A 468 -18.07 1.78 18.08
C ALA A 468 -17.86 0.29 17.74
N ALA A 469 -18.63 -0.58 18.38
CA ALA A 469 -18.58 -2.03 18.16
C ALA A 469 -19.37 -2.44 16.90
N ALA A 470 -18.72 -2.36 15.74
CA ALA A 470 -19.30 -2.75 14.44
C ALA A 470 -18.87 -4.16 13.95
N ASP A 471 -18.17 -4.94 14.78
CA ASP A 471 -18.02 -6.39 14.62
C ASP A 471 -19.25 -7.13 15.20
N THR A 472 -20.34 -7.14 14.45
CA THR A 472 -21.61 -7.80 14.84
C THR A 472 -21.71 -9.27 14.42
N PHE A 473 -20.63 -9.84 13.85
CA PHE A 473 -20.62 -11.18 13.27
C PHE A 473 -19.84 -12.20 14.11
N ARG A 474 -18.70 -11.80 14.68
CA ARG A 474 -17.87 -12.69 15.51
C ARG A 474 -18.39 -12.74 16.94
N SER A 475 -18.71 -13.94 17.43
CA SER A 475 -19.07 -14.15 18.84
C SER A 475 -17.97 -13.66 19.79
N GLY A 476 -18.35 -12.99 20.86
CA GLY A 476 -17.44 -12.39 21.85
C GLY A 476 -16.72 -11.11 21.40
N ALA A 477 -16.96 -10.59 20.19
CA ALA A 477 -16.30 -9.36 19.72
C ALA A 477 -16.75 -8.11 20.49
N VAL A 478 -18.04 -8.02 20.85
CA VAL A 478 -18.57 -6.91 21.63
C VAL A 478 -18.06 -7.00 23.07
N GLU A 479 -18.07 -8.19 23.68
CA GLU A 479 -17.50 -8.45 25.00
C GLU A 479 -15.99 -8.11 25.05
N GLN A 480 -15.22 -8.44 24.01
CA GLN A 480 -13.81 -8.08 23.90
C GLN A 480 -13.60 -6.55 23.96
N LEU A 481 -14.40 -5.78 23.22
CA LEU A 481 -14.33 -4.32 23.26
C LEU A 481 -14.82 -3.76 24.60
N ARG A 482 -15.82 -4.38 25.24
CA ARG A 482 -16.32 -4.00 26.56
C ARG A 482 -15.26 -4.15 27.66
N VAL A 483 -14.47 -5.23 27.62
CA VAL A 483 -13.30 -5.40 28.50
C VAL A 483 -12.24 -4.33 28.21
N HIS A 484 -11.93 -4.07 26.93
CA HIS A 484 -10.99 -3.02 26.58
C HIS A 484 -11.43 -1.63 27.08
N VAL A 485 -12.69 -1.24 26.85
CA VAL A 485 -13.24 0.04 27.32
C VAL A 485 -13.22 0.14 28.85
N ARG A 486 -13.63 -0.90 29.58
CA ARG A 486 -13.54 -0.91 31.06
C ARG A 486 -12.12 -0.64 31.55
N ASN A 487 -11.14 -1.34 31.00
CA ASN A 487 -9.74 -1.18 31.39
C ASN A 487 -9.19 0.21 31.01
N LEU A 488 -9.58 0.75 29.84
CA LEU A 488 -9.18 2.09 29.40
C LEU A 488 -9.85 3.19 30.23
N GLN A 489 -11.11 3.03 30.64
CA GLN A 489 -11.79 3.92 31.59
C GLN A 489 -11.03 3.95 32.92
N GLU A 490 -10.64 2.79 33.43
CA GLU A 490 -9.91 2.69 34.70
C GLU A 490 -8.55 3.38 34.66
N LEU A 491 -7.77 3.18 33.60
CA LEU A 491 -6.50 3.88 33.37
C LEU A 491 -6.72 5.41 33.23
N SER A 492 -7.73 5.83 32.48
CA SER A 492 -7.93 7.25 32.12
C SER A 492 -8.55 8.11 33.24
N LYS A 493 -9.18 7.50 34.26
CA LYS A 493 -9.78 8.19 35.44
C LYS A 493 -8.85 9.20 36.11
N ARG A 494 -7.53 8.98 36.06
CA ARG A 494 -6.51 9.86 36.66
C ARG A 494 -5.87 10.84 35.67
N GLU A 495 -6.04 10.59 34.37
CA GLU A 495 -5.30 11.26 33.29
C GLU A 495 -6.20 12.18 32.43
N GLY A 496 -7.51 12.22 32.67
CA GLY A 496 -8.42 13.23 32.10
C GLY A 496 -8.91 12.96 30.67
N GLY A 497 -8.52 11.85 30.05
CA GLY A 497 -9.21 11.32 28.87
C GLY A 497 -10.51 10.60 29.26
N GLU A 498 -11.50 10.59 28.37
CA GLU A 498 -12.75 9.83 28.57
C GLU A 498 -12.97 8.85 27.43
N VAL A 499 -13.44 7.64 27.76
CA VAL A 499 -13.77 6.61 26.76
C VAL A 499 -15.07 5.90 27.09
N ASP A 500 -15.88 5.62 26.07
CA ASP A 500 -17.14 4.89 26.20
C ASP A 500 -17.38 3.95 25.01
N LEU A 501 -18.31 3.01 25.16
CA LEU A 501 -18.65 1.98 24.18
C LEU A 501 -20.03 2.21 23.56
N PHE A 502 -20.08 2.43 22.24
CA PHE A 502 -21.31 2.34 21.47
C PHE A 502 -21.49 0.94 20.89
N GLU A 503 -22.43 0.19 21.44
CA GLU A 503 -22.83 -1.12 20.96
C GLU A 503 -24.35 -1.20 20.69
N LYS A 504 -24.74 -2.13 19.81
CA LYS A 504 -26.16 -2.51 19.63
C LYS A 504 -26.38 -4.02 19.70
N GLY A 505 -25.38 -4.80 20.12
CA GLY A 505 -25.40 -6.26 20.09
C GLY A 505 -25.25 -6.87 18.68
N TYR A 506 -25.33 -8.19 18.61
CA TYR A 506 -25.03 -9.00 17.43
C TYR A 506 -26.11 -8.97 16.33
N GLY A 507 -25.74 -9.39 15.11
CA GLY A 507 -26.65 -9.60 13.98
C GLY A 507 -27.19 -8.33 13.30
N LYS A 508 -26.77 -7.14 13.76
CA LYS A 508 -27.15 -5.83 13.18
C LYS A 508 -26.17 -5.37 12.11
N ASP A 509 -26.64 -4.49 11.22
CA ASP A 509 -25.81 -3.92 10.15
C ASP A 509 -24.73 -2.97 10.70
N ALA A 510 -23.47 -3.35 10.46
CA ALA A 510 -22.27 -2.61 10.87
C ALA A 510 -22.25 -1.17 10.34
N ALA A 511 -22.75 -0.92 9.12
CA ALA A 511 -22.79 0.41 8.54
C ALA A 511 -23.72 1.34 9.32
N ASN A 512 -24.90 0.84 9.71
CA ASN A 512 -25.88 1.60 10.49
C ASN A 512 -25.35 1.87 11.91
N ILE A 513 -24.75 0.87 12.58
CA ILE A 513 -24.16 1.05 13.91
C ILE A 513 -23.09 2.14 13.90
N ALA A 514 -22.21 2.16 12.90
CA ALA A 514 -21.17 3.16 12.79
C ALA A 514 -21.74 4.58 12.59
N ALA A 515 -22.74 4.76 11.72
CA ALA A 515 -23.39 6.06 11.53
C ALA A 515 -24.20 6.52 12.76
N ASP A 516 -24.85 5.59 13.45
CA ASP A 516 -25.52 5.84 14.72
C ASP A 516 -24.51 6.24 15.81
N ALA A 517 -23.33 5.63 15.84
CA ALA A 517 -22.25 5.97 16.77
C ALA A 517 -21.70 7.38 16.52
N VAL A 518 -21.47 7.76 15.26
CA VAL A 518 -21.05 9.13 14.90
C VAL A 518 -22.10 10.17 15.33
N THR A 519 -23.39 9.86 15.11
CA THR A 519 -24.51 10.71 15.55
C THR A 519 -24.59 10.80 17.08
N HIS A 520 -24.35 9.69 17.79
CA HIS A 520 -24.32 9.66 19.26
C HIS A 520 -23.13 10.44 19.82
N ALA A 521 -21.93 10.28 19.23
CA ALA A 521 -20.73 11.00 19.60
C ALA A 521 -20.91 12.52 19.51
N GLN A 522 -21.46 13.01 18.39
CA GLN A 522 -21.75 14.43 18.18
C GLN A 522 -22.73 14.98 19.24
N LYS A 523 -23.77 14.21 19.61
CA LYS A 523 -24.76 14.63 20.62
C LYS A 523 -24.23 14.63 22.04
N ASN A 524 -23.27 13.76 22.37
CA ASN A 524 -22.70 13.61 23.71
C ASN A 524 -21.31 14.26 23.85
N GLY A 525 -20.87 15.03 22.85
CA GLY A 525 -19.62 15.81 22.88
C GLY A 525 -18.34 14.99 22.83
N PHE A 526 -18.38 13.75 22.33
CA PHE A 526 -17.15 13.00 22.04
C PHE A 526 -16.44 13.65 20.85
N ASN A 527 -15.11 13.77 20.92
CA ASN A 527 -14.31 14.46 19.90
C ASN A 527 -13.56 13.50 18.96
N VAL A 528 -13.56 12.20 19.26
CA VAL A 528 -13.11 11.14 18.35
C VAL A 528 -14.07 9.95 18.39
N VAL A 529 -14.32 9.32 17.25
CA VAL A 529 -14.99 8.02 17.12
C VAL A 529 -14.04 7.00 16.51
N LEU A 530 -13.89 5.84 17.16
CA LEU A 530 -13.08 4.71 16.68
C LEU A 530 -13.98 3.53 16.34
N ILE A 531 -14.06 3.14 15.07
CA ILE A 531 -14.94 2.07 14.60
C ILE A 531 -14.15 0.78 14.41
N ASP A 532 -14.43 -0.25 15.22
CA ASP A 532 -13.90 -1.60 15.02
C ASP A 532 -14.87 -2.41 14.14
N THR A 533 -14.36 -2.97 13.04
CA THR A 533 -15.19 -3.70 12.08
C THR A 533 -14.90 -5.20 12.10
N ALA A 534 -15.91 -6.01 11.75
CA ALA A 534 -15.72 -7.44 11.54
C ALA A 534 -14.57 -7.74 10.57
N GLY A 535 -13.79 -8.78 10.87
CA GLY A 535 -12.80 -9.29 9.93
C GLY A 535 -13.45 -9.90 8.70
N ARG A 536 -12.86 -9.67 7.52
CA ARG A 536 -13.43 -10.09 6.24
C ARG A 536 -12.41 -10.88 5.42
N ARG A 537 -12.85 -11.92 4.73
CA ARG A 537 -11.99 -12.62 3.76
C ARG A 537 -11.87 -11.72 2.52
N HIS A 538 -10.66 -11.34 2.16
CA HIS A 538 -10.38 -10.38 1.08
C HIS A 538 -10.78 -10.89 -0.32
N ASN A 539 -11.12 -12.18 -0.45
CA ASN A 539 -11.61 -12.83 -1.66
C ASN A 539 -13.13 -13.10 -1.65
N ASP A 540 -13.86 -12.75 -0.58
CA ASP A 540 -15.31 -12.89 -0.49
C ASP A 540 -16.01 -11.60 -0.93
N ALA A 541 -16.45 -11.56 -2.19
CA ALA A 541 -17.13 -10.40 -2.77
C ALA A 541 -18.38 -9.94 -1.98
N ARG A 542 -19.08 -10.86 -1.29
CA ARG A 542 -20.29 -10.49 -0.50
C ARG A 542 -19.90 -9.73 0.76
N LEU A 543 -18.88 -10.20 1.48
CA LEU A 543 -18.35 -9.50 2.64
C LEU A 543 -17.71 -8.17 2.25
N MET A 544 -17.00 -8.13 1.12
CA MET A 544 -16.28 -6.93 0.68
C MET A 544 -17.22 -5.84 0.14
N SER A 545 -18.28 -6.17 -0.60
CA SER A 545 -19.24 -5.18 -1.16
C SER A 545 -19.93 -4.30 -0.10
N SER A 546 -20.08 -4.79 1.13
CA SER A 546 -20.65 -3.99 2.22
C SER A 546 -19.74 -2.86 2.71
N LEU A 547 -18.45 -2.86 2.35
CA LEU A 547 -17.49 -1.80 2.72
C LEU A 547 -17.77 -0.47 2.01
N GLU A 548 -18.27 -0.48 0.77
CA GLU A 548 -18.69 0.74 0.08
C GLU A 548 -19.89 1.40 0.78
N LYS A 549 -20.88 0.60 1.19
CA LYS A 549 -22.03 1.10 1.98
C LYS A 549 -21.55 1.69 3.31
N PHE A 550 -20.65 0.98 4.00
CA PHE A 550 -20.06 1.43 5.25
C PHE A 550 -19.34 2.78 5.09
N ALA A 551 -18.46 2.91 4.09
CA ALA A 551 -17.71 4.14 3.86
C ALA A 551 -18.61 5.34 3.51
N LYS A 552 -19.70 5.12 2.74
CA LYS A 552 -20.67 6.18 2.42
C LYS A 552 -21.51 6.60 3.63
N LEU A 553 -21.92 5.66 4.49
CA LEU A 553 -22.88 5.93 5.56
C LEU A 553 -22.21 6.41 6.86
N ALA A 554 -21.05 5.83 7.22
CA ALA A 554 -20.28 6.25 8.38
C ALA A 554 -19.33 7.42 8.08
N ASN A 555 -19.04 7.67 6.80
CA ASN A 555 -18.14 8.71 6.28
C ASN A 555 -16.85 8.93 7.10
N PRO A 556 -15.97 7.93 7.27
CA PRO A 556 -14.78 8.06 8.13
C PRO A 556 -13.73 9.01 7.52
N ASP A 557 -13.18 9.90 8.35
CA ASP A 557 -12.04 10.76 8.04
C ASP A 557 -10.80 9.95 7.70
N LYS A 558 -10.55 8.87 8.46
CA LYS A 558 -9.42 7.96 8.19
C LYS A 558 -9.85 6.50 8.28
N ILE A 559 -9.58 5.72 7.23
CA ILE A 559 -9.77 4.27 7.19
C ILE A 559 -8.39 3.61 7.18
N LEU A 560 -8.06 2.96 8.30
CA LEU A 560 -6.82 2.21 8.47
C LEU A 560 -7.06 0.72 8.26
N MET A 561 -6.26 0.09 7.39
CA MET A 561 -6.25 -1.36 7.28
C MET A 561 -5.19 -1.94 8.23
N VAL A 562 -5.61 -2.83 9.13
CA VAL A 562 -4.67 -3.61 9.94
C VAL A 562 -4.16 -4.80 9.12
N GLY A 563 -2.85 -4.87 8.95
CA GLY A 563 -2.13 -6.01 8.39
C GLY A 563 -1.34 -6.76 9.47
N GLU A 564 -0.74 -7.88 9.11
CA GLU A 564 0.09 -8.71 9.99
C GLU A 564 1.49 -8.86 9.39
N ALA A 565 2.53 -8.58 10.18
CA ALA A 565 3.91 -8.51 9.70
C ALA A 565 4.40 -9.83 9.06
N LEU A 566 3.96 -10.99 9.56
CA LEU A 566 4.38 -12.32 9.06
C LEU A 566 3.91 -12.57 7.62
N VAL A 567 2.77 -11.99 7.22
CA VAL A 567 2.08 -12.35 5.98
C VAL A 567 2.66 -11.55 4.83
N GLY A 568 3.60 -12.13 4.08
CA GLY A 568 4.29 -11.44 2.98
C GLY A 568 3.40 -11.18 1.75
N THR A 569 3.33 -12.14 0.82
CA THR A 569 2.66 -11.95 -0.48
C THR A 569 1.15 -11.80 -0.41
N ASP A 570 0.48 -12.50 0.51
CA ASP A 570 -0.99 -12.43 0.65
C ASP A 570 -1.45 -11.05 1.16
N SER A 571 -0.65 -10.35 1.99
CA SER A 571 -0.97 -8.98 2.44
C SER A 571 -1.05 -7.98 1.30
N VAL A 572 -0.31 -8.18 0.21
CA VAL A 572 -0.40 -7.34 -0.99
C VAL A 572 -1.75 -7.54 -1.70
N ALA A 573 -2.21 -8.79 -1.84
CA ALA A 573 -3.52 -9.10 -2.43
C ALA A 573 -4.66 -8.60 -1.54
N GLN A 574 -4.55 -8.79 -0.22
CA GLN A 574 -5.47 -8.22 0.76
C GLN A 574 -5.58 -6.70 0.61
N ALA A 575 -4.46 -5.98 0.64
CA ALA A 575 -4.44 -4.52 0.58
C ALA A 575 -5.05 -3.96 -0.70
N ARG A 576 -4.75 -4.57 -1.86
CA ARG A 576 -5.37 -4.22 -3.15
C ARG A 576 -6.88 -4.43 -3.13
N ASN A 577 -7.34 -5.59 -2.66
CA ASN A 577 -8.76 -5.93 -2.65
C ASN A 577 -9.56 -5.06 -1.67
N PHE A 578 -9.03 -4.78 -0.47
CA PHE A 578 -9.66 -3.84 0.46
C PHE A 578 -9.75 -2.44 -0.15
N ASN A 579 -8.66 -1.92 -0.72
CA ASN A 579 -8.66 -0.58 -1.33
C ASN A 579 -9.67 -0.46 -2.49
N ALA A 580 -9.79 -1.49 -3.33
CA ALA A 580 -10.76 -1.52 -4.43
C ALA A 580 -12.23 -1.62 -3.95
N SER A 581 -12.48 -2.25 -2.79
CA SER A 581 -13.84 -2.54 -2.29
C SER A 581 -14.57 -1.34 -1.68
N PHE A 582 -13.89 -0.19 -1.55
CA PHE A 582 -14.50 1.08 -1.17
C PHE A 582 -15.07 1.87 -2.36
N GLY A 583 -14.92 1.36 -3.59
CA GLY A 583 -15.37 2.01 -4.81
C GLY A 583 -14.47 3.16 -5.27
N ALA A 584 -14.90 3.91 -6.28
CA ALA A 584 -14.08 4.97 -6.87
C ALA A 584 -13.92 6.22 -5.98
N GLY A 585 -14.84 6.44 -5.03
CA GLY A 585 -14.91 7.66 -4.22
C GLY A 585 -14.13 7.64 -2.90
N ARG A 586 -13.64 6.47 -2.44
CA ARG A 586 -12.92 6.34 -1.17
C ARG A 586 -11.82 5.29 -1.30
N LYS A 587 -10.71 5.51 -0.59
CA LYS A 587 -9.55 4.60 -0.52
C LYS A 587 -9.20 4.31 0.94
N LEU A 588 -8.30 3.37 1.18
CA LEU A 588 -7.58 3.27 2.45
C LEU A 588 -6.61 4.47 2.58
N ASP A 589 -6.45 5.00 3.80
CA ASP A 589 -5.56 6.14 4.07
C ASP A 589 -4.24 5.72 4.70
N GLY A 590 -4.19 4.52 5.28
CA GLY A 590 -3.00 4.02 5.94
C GLY A 590 -3.10 2.57 6.39
N PHE A 591 -1.95 2.02 6.77
CA PHE A 591 -1.84 0.70 7.38
C PHE A 591 -1.46 0.78 8.86
N VAL A 592 -1.94 -0.20 9.62
CA VAL A 592 -1.42 -0.52 10.96
C VAL A 592 -0.85 -1.93 10.89
N ILE A 593 0.46 -2.10 11.03
CA ILE A 593 1.06 -3.43 10.93
C ILE A 593 1.22 -4.02 12.32
N SER A 594 0.48 -5.10 12.56
CA SER A 594 0.47 -5.84 13.84
C SER A 594 1.54 -6.93 13.89
N LYS A 595 1.84 -7.39 15.10
CA LYS A 595 2.75 -8.51 15.40
C LYS A 595 4.19 -8.27 14.93
N CYS A 596 4.63 -7.02 14.90
CA CYS A 596 5.99 -6.66 14.50
C CYS A 596 7.07 -7.28 15.41
N ASP A 597 6.73 -7.56 16.67
CA ASP A 597 7.51 -8.30 17.66
C ASP A 597 7.87 -9.73 17.23
N THR A 598 7.09 -10.34 16.34
CA THR A 598 7.22 -11.76 15.98
C THR A 598 8.11 -12.03 14.75
N VAL A 599 8.40 -11.00 13.94
CA VAL A 599 9.12 -11.16 12.66
C VAL A 599 10.62 -10.92 12.72
N GLY A 600 11.13 -10.36 13.82
CA GLY A 600 12.54 -9.99 13.94
C GLY A 600 12.96 -9.00 12.85
N ASP A 601 13.87 -9.43 11.97
CA ASP A 601 14.40 -8.64 10.86
C ASP A 601 13.62 -8.80 9.54
N MET A 602 12.62 -9.70 9.47
CA MET A 602 11.81 -9.98 8.28
C MET A 602 10.68 -8.95 8.05
N VAL A 603 11.04 -7.66 8.04
CA VAL A 603 10.09 -6.54 7.98
C VAL A 603 9.62 -6.16 6.57
N GLY A 604 9.98 -6.94 5.55
CA GLY A 604 9.73 -6.66 4.12
C GLY A 604 8.26 -6.57 3.71
N THR A 605 7.34 -7.09 4.53
CA THR A 605 5.89 -6.89 4.36
C THR A 605 5.51 -5.41 4.32
N LEU A 606 6.18 -4.56 5.12
CA LEU A 606 5.98 -3.10 5.12
C LEU A 606 6.17 -2.51 3.73
N VAL A 607 7.37 -2.71 3.16
CA VAL A 607 7.73 -2.24 1.81
C VAL A 607 6.77 -2.81 0.76
N SER A 608 6.43 -4.09 0.88
CA SER A 608 5.54 -4.78 -0.06
C SER A 608 4.16 -4.16 -0.14
N MET A 609 3.54 -3.86 1.01
CA MET A 609 2.22 -3.23 1.08
C MET A 609 2.24 -1.79 0.58
N VAL A 610 3.24 -0.99 1.00
CA VAL A 610 3.36 0.42 0.59
C VAL A 610 3.65 0.52 -0.91
N HIS A 611 4.63 -0.21 -1.43
CA HIS A 611 4.95 -0.24 -2.87
C HIS A 611 3.75 -0.69 -3.73
N ALA A 612 2.99 -1.68 -3.28
CA ALA A 612 1.89 -2.25 -4.07
C ALA A 612 0.62 -1.38 -4.12
N THR A 613 0.51 -0.36 -3.27
CA THR A 613 -0.72 0.46 -3.10
C THR A 613 -0.48 1.97 -3.11
N GLY A 614 0.73 2.43 -2.77
CA GLY A 614 1.05 3.83 -2.50
C GLY A 614 0.42 4.37 -1.21
N ILE A 615 0.13 3.50 -0.24
CA ILE A 615 -0.58 3.82 1.01
C ILE A 615 0.40 3.66 2.19
N PRO A 616 0.56 4.68 3.05
CA PRO A 616 1.61 4.69 4.08
C PRO A 616 1.28 3.79 5.27
N VAL A 617 2.30 3.40 6.03
CA VAL A 617 2.12 2.76 7.35
C VAL A 617 2.10 3.84 8.41
N VAL A 618 1.04 3.87 9.23
CA VAL A 618 0.80 4.89 10.26
C VAL A 618 1.30 4.43 11.62
N PHE A 619 0.99 3.19 12.00
CA PHE A 619 1.39 2.60 13.27
C PHE A 619 1.90 1.18 13.13
N LEU A 620 2.77 0.80 14.07
CA LEU A 620 3.32 -0.55 14.24
C LEU A 620 2.87 -1.08 15.61
N GLY A 621 2.28 -2.27 15.64
CA GLY A 621 1.92 -2.99 16.85
C GLY A 621 3.02 -3.98 17.23
N THR A 622 3.74 -3.69 18.31
CA THR A 622 4.96 -4.40 18.76
C THR A 622 4.74 -5.32 19.98
N GLY A 623 3.52 -5.85 20.12
CA GLY A 623 3.12 -6.64 21.29
C GLY A 623 1.61 -6.60 21.52
N GLN A 624 1.18 -6.86 22.75
CA GLN A 624 -0.24 -7.06 23.12
C GLN A 624 -0.77 -6.06 24.17
N HIS A 625 0.10 -5.36 24.89
CA HIS A 625 -0.29 -4.33 25.86
C HIS A 625 -0.64 -3.01 25.16
N TYR A 626 -1.32 -2.10 25.87
CA TYR A 626 -1.71 -0.80 25.30
C TYR A 626 -0.53 0.10 24.94
N SER A 627 0.59 -0.07 25.63
CA SER A 627 1.89 0.56 25.35
C SER A 627 2.55 0.10 24.04
N ASP A 628 2.10 -1.00 23.43
CA ASP A 628 2.87 -1.69 22.39
C ASP A 628 2.48 -1.17 21.00
N LEU A 629 2.53 0.15 20.85
CA LEU A 629 2.22 0.92 19.65
C LEU A 629 3.38 1.88 19.36
N ARG A 630 3.93 1.83 18.15
CA ARG A 630 5.07 2.66 17.70
C ARG A 630 4.73 3.36 16.39
N THR A 631 5.42 4.44 16.09
CA THR A 631 5.45 5.07 14.76
C THR A 631 6.52 4.43 13.87
N LEU A 632 6.30 4.49 12.54
CA LEU A 632 7.26 3.97 11.57
C LEU A 632 8.44 4.94 11.42
N ASN A 633 9.64 4.49 11.78
CA ASN A 633 10.87 5.14 11.35
C ASN A 633 11.40 4.48 10.07
N VAL A 634 11.39 5.25 8.98
CA VAL A 634 11.85 4.79 7.66
C VAL A 634 13.34 4.44 7.65
N GLY A 635 14.15 5.16 8.44
CA GLY A 635 15.59 4.96 8.54
C GLY A 635 15.93 3.59 9.13
N ALA A 636 15.40 3.24 10.30
CA ALA A 636 15.67 1.93 10.91
C ALA A 636 15.15 0.76 10.07
N VAL A 637 13.93 0.86 9.53
CA VAL A 637 13.38 -0.21 8.67
C VAL A 637 14.25 -0.39 7.42
N THR A 638 14.73 0.69 6.82
CA THR A 638 15.65 0.61 5.67
C THR A 638 16.99 -0.02 6.07
N ARG A 639 17.58 0.36 7.22
CA ARG A 639 18.82 -0.27 7.73
C ARG A 639 18.65 -1.77 7.98
N LEU A 640 17.55 -2.18 8.60
CA LEU A 640 17.24 -3.59 8.93
C LEU A 640 16.99 -4.47 7.69
N LEU A 641 16.48 -3.87 6.61
CA LEU A 641 16.30 -4.54 5.32
C LEU A 641 17.60 -4.70 4.53
N MET A 642 18.68 -4.02 4.93
CA MET A 642 20.00 -4.03 4.25
C MET A 642 21.10 -4.73 5.04
N SER A 643 20.82 -5.13 6.30
CA SER A 643 21.69 -5.89 7.20
C SER A 643 21.57 -7.40 7.02
#